data_AF-A0A222P556-F1
#
_entry.id   AF-A0A222P556-F1
#
_cell.length_a   1.000
_cell.length_b   1.000
_cell.length_c   1.000
_cell.angle_alpha   90.00
_cell.angle_beta   90.00
_cell.angle_gamma   90.00
#
_symmetry.space_group_name_H-M   'P 1'
#
loop_
_entity.id
_entity.type
_entity.pdbx_description
1 polymer ?
#
loop_
_entity_poly.entity_id
_entity_poly.type
_entity_poly.pdbx_seq_one_letter_code
_entity_poly.pdbx_strand_id
1 'polypeptide(L)'
;MWYLNLMLPLLAKVKAADKQKAEDFLNKFFKSIRKEIYLSEEIPVASILHVIENAYTTFENAEDNSLSLSEFTNFIFLRTLLYIKVSDEYAIWNADFLPVFSQVESHLGWQTQIDELELDFESGKKTLKTESRFNNQEKALIYLLNQQERDLLQTLDYNFDLNLFHLESIFVRHGSKEIVRAFIQDCLTLHNHDAEAFNAMAGFLTLSNFIQRMKYAANLYNDFGYIDESSTLSMLASSIELQEHALQAEFKAEKPDIEKINGLKREISAVLHEQLVKMTTALSNNLQAMRIFYHAFAPQNFLFSALMQNVETRIKKREATFTKEKIEATFMADIAEKCLDLMKVESEIWENRLSNKDANKNENDPNIAFQRGLIKALKIILLEKSSIAIMRQFVNYFKDVPPFEQLVEHINQELTHFAANPMTKAIEKIREFAERQHSPHRENLLTFVAEKTAKWESFFYKNGNERNAPLYEEPLAEAFYEKLLTANAWDLLSNFSNFVPSLSEDEETRSIFAAVINRNKRNLKIFTEHEVVTAIDQMADFGNTATSARKKEAIEKLVPQLRVQWQKLCFELIKPEPDDSKLQAMKSEFVDLLRSENELMNQHRDPFWQIVANFLLALTGIGALAIAGKTLYSGVKHQKLSINSCLFFAKTASQKNIESVEEKIISVTA
;
A
#
# COMPACT_ATOMS: atom_id res chain seq x y z
N MET A 1 -7.70 43.34 24.58
CA MET A 1 -6.54 43.76 23.76
C MET A 1 -5.29 43.46 24.56
N TRP A 2 -4.57 42.38 24.23
CA TRP A 2 -3.42 41.91 25.01
C TRP A 2 -2.26 42.90 25.03
N TYR A 3 -2.09 43.66 23.96
CA TYR A 3 -1.03 44.65 23.79
C TYR A 3 -1.14 45.82 24.78
N LEU A 4 -2.36 46.21 25.18
CA LEU A 4 -2.53 47.22 26.23
C LEU A 4 -1.90 46.76 27.54
N ASN A 5 -2.21 45.53 27.95
CA ASN A 5 -1.67 44.95 29.17
C ASN A 5 -0.14 44.79 29.09
N LEU A 6 0.38 44.48 27.90
CA LEU A 6 1.83 44.39 27.69
C LEU A 6 2.52 45.77 27.74
N MET A 7 1.81 46.88 27.47
CA MET A 7 2.34 48.24 27.55
C MET A 7 2.16 48.90 28.93
N LEU A 8 1.27 48.37 29.80
CA LEU A 8 1.04 48.93 31.15
C LEU A 8 2.31 49.16 31.98
N PRO A 9 3.35 48.29 31.94
CA PRO A 9 4.59 48.55 32.67
C PRO A 9 5.27 49.88 32.31
N LEU A 10 5.12 50.36 31.06
CA LEU A 10 5.68 51.65 30.63
C LEU A 10 5.02 52.85 31.30
N LEU A 11 3.81 52.70 31.85
CA LEU A 11 3.15 53.77 32.61
C LEU A 11 3.92 54.14 33.88
N ALA A 12 4.81 53.26 34.39
CA ALA A 12 5.69 53.60 35.50
C ALA A 12 6.64 54.78 35.17
N LYS A 13 6.95 54.97 33.88
CA LYS A 13 7.84 56.01 33.36
C LYS A 13 7.16 57.36 33.23
N VAL A 14 5.84 57.38 33.09
CA VAL A 14 5.04 58.61 33.06
C VAL A 14 4.96 59.22 34.46
N LYS A 15 5.00 60.55 34.55
CA LYS A 15 4.80 61.30 35.80
C LYS A 15 3.58 60.78 36.57
N ALA A 16 3.74 60.56 37.88
CA ALA A 16 2.72 59.97 38.74
C ALA A 16 1.33 60.63 38.61
N ALA A 17 1.28 61.95 38.47
CA ALA A 17 0.04 62.71 38.33
C ALA A 17 -0.72 62.46 37.00
N ASP A 18 -0.03 61.93 35.99
CA ASP A 18 -0.58 61.72 34.64
C ASP A 18 -0.71 60.24 34.26
N LYS A 19 -0.31 59.29 35.12
CA LYS A 19 -0.38 57.84 34.83
C LYS A 19 -1.77 57.38 34.43
N GLN A 20 -2.81 57.80 35.17
CA GLN A 20 -4.20 57.45 34.83
C GLN A 20 -4.62 58.02 33.47
N LYS A 21 -4.19 59.25 33.15
CA LYS A 21 -4.51 59.87 31.85
C LYS A 21 -3.81 59.15 30.70
N ALA A 22 -2.58 58.69 30.91
CA ALA A 22 -1.85 57.89 29.93
C ALA A 22 -2.51 56.52 29.71
N GLU A 23 -2.99 55.86 30.77
CA GLU A 23 -3.76 54.62 30.67
C GLU A 23 -5.10 54.83 29.93
N ASP A 24 -5.83 55.88 30.28
CA ASP A 24 -7.09 56.27 29.62
C ASP A 24 -6.85 56.56 28.13
N PHE A 25 -5.74 57.24 27.81
CA PHE A 25 -5.32 57.47 26.43
C PHE A 25 -5.11 56.16 25.68
N LEU A 26 -4.29 55.23 26.18
CA LEU A 26 -4.02 53.96 25.50
C LEU A 26 -5.33 53.20 25.24
N ASN A 27 -6.20 53.13 26.25
CA ASN A 27 -7.50 52.46 26.15
C ASN A 27 -8.41 53.09 25.08
N LYS A 28 -8.57 54.42 25.10
CA LYS A 28 -9.42 55.14 24.14
C LYS A 28 -8.83 55.04 22.75
N PHE A 29 -7.54 55.31 22.61
CA PHE A 29 -6.83 55.35 21.34
C PHE A 29 -6.97 54.04 20.57
N PHE A 30 -6.57 52.91 21.16
CA PHE A 30 -6.64 51.63 20.47
C PHE A 30 -8.08 51.14 20.23
N LYS A 31 -9.04 51.46 21.11
CA LYS A 31 -10.46 51.18 20.83
C LYS A 31 -10.98 52.00 19.66
N SER A 32 -10.58 53.27 19.56
CA SER A 32 -10.95 54.16 18.47
C SER A 32 -10.33 53.73 17.15
N ILE A 33 -9.05 53.34 17.13
CA ILE A 33 -8.42 52.77 15.92
C ILE A 33 -9.20 51.53 15.46
N ARG A 34 -9.45 50.59 16.36
CA ARG A 34 -10.21 49.36 16.06
C ARG A 34 -11.59 49.69 15.47
N LYS A 35 -12.30 50.65 16.06
CA LYS A 35 -13.67 51.02 15.66
C LYS A 35 -13.72 51.80 14.35
N GLU A 36 -12.88 52.84 14.21
CA GLU A 36 -12.99 53.83 13.14
C GLU A 36 -12.18 53.45 11.90
N ILE A 37 -11.04 52.75 12.07
CA ILE A 37 -10.17 52.36 10.95
C ILE A 37 -10.48 50.93 10.51
N TYR A 38 -10.55 50.00 11.46
CA TYR A 38 -10.76 48.57 11.19
C TYR A 38 -12.21 48.13 11.34
N LEU A 39 -13.17 49.05 11.50
CA LEU A 39 -14.61 48.73 11.58
C LEU A 39 -14.96 47.64 12.61
N SER A 40 -14.25 47.61 13.73
CA SER A 40 -14.32 46.63 14.83
C SER A 40 -13.57 45.30 14.60
N GLU A 41 -12.92 45.12 13.46
CA GLU A 41 -11.93 44.05 13.24
C GLU A 41 -10.67 44.30 14.08
N GLU A 42 -9.83 43.27 14.25
CA GLU A 42 -8.60 43.40 15.04
C GLU A 42 -7.55 44.22 14.29
N ILE A 43 -6.77 45.00 15.04
CA ILE A 43 -5.65 45.77 14.47
C ILE A 43 -4.56 44.77 14.05
N PRO A 44 -3.94 44.92 12.86
CA PRO A 44 -2.86 44.05 12.43
C PRO A 44 -1.77 43.91 13.49
N VAL A 45 -1.47 42.66 13.86
CA VAL A 45 -0.53 42.33 14.94
C VAL A 45 0.85 42.93 14.68
N ALA A 46 1.30 42.91 13.42
CA ALA A 46 2.57 43.48 13.03
C ALA A 46 2.66 44.96 13.43
N SER A 47 1.67 45.79 13.11
CA SER A 47 1.64 47.21 13.46
C SER A 47 1.75 47.43 14.96
N ILE A 48 1.02 46.64 15.74
CA ILE A 48 1.02 46.71 17.20
C ILE A 48 2.39 46.34 17.78
N LEU A 49 3.02 45.28 17.28
CA LEU A 49 4.33 44.85 17.75
C LEU A 49 5.42 45.89 17.52
N HIS A 50 5.41 46.58 16.38
CA HIS A 50 6.36 47.68 16.14
C HIS A 50 6.19 48.80 17.17
N VAL A 51 4.95 49.16 17.49
CA VAL A 51 4.67 50.20 18.50
C VAL A 51 5.19 49.77 19.88
N ILE A 52 4.93 48.52 20.27
CA ILE A 52 5.39 47.98 21.56
C ILE A 52 6.91 47.97 21.63
N GLU A 53 7.57 47.37 20.64
CA GLU A 53 9.03 47.29 20.58
C GLU A 53 9.66 48.68 20.70
N ASN A 54 9.22 49.63 19.86
CA ASN A 54 9.77 50.98 19.86
C ASN A 54 9.50 51.73 21.17
N ALA A 55 8.34 51.52 21.78
CA ALA A 55 7.99 52.13 23.06
C ALA A 55 8.90 51.62 24.17
N TYR A 56 9.17 50.31 24.22
CA TYR A 56 10.13 49.76 25.18
C TYR A 56 11.55 50.22 24.87
N THR A 57 11.99 50.21 23.61
CA THR A 57 13.34 50.67 23.22
C THR A 57 13.59 52.12 23.65
N THR A 58 12.56 52.97 23.57
CA THR A 58 12.67 54.39 23.95
C THR A 58 12.51 54.61 25.45
N PHE A 59 11.59 53.90 26.12
CA PHE A 59 11.17 54.23 27.48
C PHE A 59 11.59 53.24 28.57
N GLU A 60 12.00 52.01 28.25
CA GLU A 60 12.33 50.97 29.25
C GLU A 60 13.41 51.46 30.23
N ASN A 61 14.43 52.16 29.71
CA ASN A 61 15.56 52.69 30.47
C ASN A 61 15.34 54.11 31.02
N ALA A 62 14.19 54.74 30.74
CA ALA A 62 13.87 56.04 31.31
C ALA A 62 13.71 55.92 32.84
N GLU A 63 14.02 57.00 33.57
CA GLU A 63 13.76 57.04 35.01
C GLU A 63 12.25 56.99 35.27
N ASP A 64 11.84 56.33 36.35
CA ASP A 64 10.43 56.29 36.73
C ASP A 64 9.90 57.70 37.02
N ASN A 65 8.69 58.00 36.56
CA ASN A 65 8.04 59.32 36.66
C ASN A 65 8.76 60.47 35.93
N SER A 66 9.64 60.20 34.97
CA SER A 66 10.36 61.23 34.20
C SER A 66 9.56 61.79 33.02
N LEU A 67 8.81 60.94 32.32
CA LEU A 67 8.15 61.30 31.05
C LEU A 67 6.91 62.16 31.27
N SER A 68 6.77 63.19 30.43
CA SER A 68 5.52 63.97 30.39
C SER A 68 4.40 63.19 29.69
N LEU A 69 3.14 63.54 29.98
CA LEU A 69 1.99 62.93 29.31
C LEU A 69 2.09 63.09 27.78
N SER A 70 2.33 64.31 27.30
CA SER A 70 2.39 64.61 25.86
C SER A 70 3.53 63.88 25.16
N GLU A 71 4.69 63.74 25.80
CA GLU A 71 5.81 62.97 25.24
C GLU A 71 5.44 61.50 25.03
N PHE A 72 4.86 60.86 26.05
CA PHE A 72 4.41 59.47 25.96
C PHE A 72 3.30 59.27 24.93
N THR A 73 2.26 60.11 24.97
CA THR A 73 1.08 59.95 24.11
C THR A 73 1.39 60.27 22.66
N ASN A 74 2.16 61.32 22.37
CA ASN A 74 2.57 61.66 21.00
C ASN A 74 3.46 60.57 20.39
N PHE A 75 4.38 59.99 21.18
CA PHE A 75 5.23 58.90 20.74
C PHE A 75 4.41 57.70 20.25
N ILE A 76 3.46 57.24 21.07
CA ILE A 76 2.60 56.09 20.76
C ILE A 76 1.65 56.41 19.61
N PHE A 77 1.00 57.57 19.66
CA PHE A 77 0.02 58.01 18.67
C PHE A 77 0.62 58.02 17.27
N LEU A 78 1.69 58.80 17.05
CA LEU A 78 2.29 58.99 15.73
C LEU A 78 2.82 57.69 15.14
N ARG A 79 3.50 56.86 15.95
CA ARG A 79 4.01 55.56 15.49
C ARG A 79 2.89 54.60 15.13
N THR A 80 1.82 54.55 15.92
CA THR A 80 0.68 53.69 15.61
C THR A 80 0.04 54.08 14.29
N LEU A 81 -0.16 55.38 14.05
CA LEU A 81 -0.68 55.87 12.77
C LEU A 81 0.21 55.43 11.60
N LEU A 82 1.52 55.64 11.74
CA LEU A 82 2.49 55.31 10.70
C LEU A 82 2.54 53.81 10.42
N TYR A 83 2.66 52.96 11.45
CA TYR A 83 2.72 51.51 11.28
C TYR A 83 1.42 50.91 10.74
N ILE A 84 0.26 51.48 11.08
CA ILE A 84 -1.01 51.11 10.46
C ILE A 84 -0.96 51.35 8.95
N LYS A 85 -0.54 52.54 8.52
CA LYS A 85 -0.46 52.88 7.09
C LYS A 85 0.54 52.02 6.32
N VAL A 86 1.66 51.66 6.95
CA VAL A 86 2.71 50.86 6.30
C VAL A 86 2.32 49.38 6.22
N SER A 87 1.51 48.90 7.17
CA SER A 87 1.13 47.47 7.24
C SER A 87 -0.17 47.14 6.51
N ASP A 88 -0.96 48.14 6.11
CA ASP A 88 -2.24 47.94 5.43
C ASP A 88 -2.06 47.95 3.90
N GLU A 89 -2.77 47.06 3.21
CA GLU A 89 -2.78 47.02 1.74
C GLU A 89 -3.62 48.17 1.16
N TYR A 90 -4.55 48.71 1.95
CA TYR A 90 -5.36 49.86 1.57
C TYR A 90 -4.66 51.17 1.92
N ALA A 91 -4.83 52.17 1.04
CA ALA A 91 -4.30 53.51 1.29
C ALA A 91 -5.07 54.19 2.43
N ILE A 92 -4.47 54.23 3.62
CA ILE A 92 -4.97 54.96 4.79
C ILE A 92 -4.31 56.34 4.83
N TRP A 93 -5.11 57.40 4.80
CA TRP A 93 -4.66 58.79 4.81
C TRP A 93 -4.74 59.40 6.21
N ASN A 94 -4.01 60.50 6.45
CA ASN A 94 -4.12 61.24 7.72
C ASN A 94 -5.55 61.74 8.00
N ALA A 95 -6.33 62.00 6.95
CA ALA A 95 -7.73 62.39 7.09
C ALA A 95 -8.60 61.29 7.73
N ASP A 96 -8.26 60.02 7.53
CA ASP A 96 -9.03 58.88 8.06
C ASP A 96 -8.88 58.76 9.59
N PHE A 97 -7.84 59.37 10.17
CA PHE A 97 -7.61 59.40 11.61
C PHE A 97 -8.28 60.57 12.34
N LEU A 98 -9.00 61.46 11.65
CA LEU A 98 -9.73 62.56 12.29
C LEU A 98 -10.72 62.07 13.38
N PRO A 99 -11.56 61.03 13.13
CA PRO A 99 -12.44 60.50 14.16
C PRO A 99 -11.66 59.94 15.35
N VAL A 100 -10.52 59.29 15.12
CA VAL A 100 -9.66 58.74 16.17
C VAL A 100 -9.06 59.86 17.02
N PHE A 101 -8.55 60.92 16.37
CA PHE A 101 -7.97 62.08 17.05
C PHE A 101 -8.96 62.75 18.00
N SER A 102 -10.22 62.92 17.58
CA SER A 102 -11.27 63.54 18.41
C SER A 102 -11.47 62.85 19.77
N GLN A 103 -11.14 61.56 19.86
CA GLN A 103 -11.29 60.77 21.09
C GLN A 103 -10.11 60.94 22.07
N VAL A 104 -8.98 61.47 21.59
CA VAL A 104 -7.71 61.50 22.33
C VAL A 104 -7.02 62.87 22.37
N GLU A 105 -7.55 63.88 21.67
CA GLU A 105 -6.94 65.21 21.50
C GLU A 105 -6.45 65.86 22.80
N SER A 106 -7.23 65.71 23.87
CA SER A 106 -6.94 66.27 25.20
C SER A 106 -5.66 65.72 25.85
N HIS A 107 -5.12 64.61 25.34
CA HIS A 107 -3.90 63.98 25.86
C HIS A 107 -2.65 64.29 25.02
N LEU A 108 -2.80 64.83 23.81
CA LEU A 108 -1.68 65.05 22.87
C LEU A 108 -1.00 66.41 23.06
N GLY A 109 -1.74 67.40 23.58
CA GLY A 109 -1.21 68.75 23.83
C GLY A 109 -1.03 69.58 22.56
N TRP A 110 -1.75 69.27 21.47
CA TRP A 110 -1.61 69.95 20.18
C TRP A 110 -2.56 71.14 19.99
N GLN A 111 -3.43 71.45 20.94
CA GLN A 111 -4.49 72.47 20.75
C GLN A 111 -3.95 73.80 20.26
N THR A 112 -2.88 74.33 20.89
CA THR A 112 -2.28 75.61 20.49
C THR A 112 -1.77 75.59 19.04
N GLN A 113 -1.16 74.49 18.59
CA GLN A 113 -0.66 74.36 17.22
C GLN A 113 -1.81 74.27 16.22
N ILE A 114 -2.89 73.60 16.61
CA ILE A 114 -4.11 73.50 15.80
C ILE A 114 -4.76 74.87 15.65
N ASP A 115 -4.93 75.62 16.75
CA ASP A 115 -5.52 76.96 16.75
C ASP A 115 -4.72 77.93 15.86
N GLU A 116 -3.38 77.90 15.94
CA GLU A 116 -2.51 78.72 15.09
C GLU A 116 -2.62 78.34 13.60
N LEU A 117 -2.66 77.05 13.29
CA LEU A 117 -2.81 76.58 11.91
C LEU A 117 -4.21 76.87 11.36
N GLU A 118 -5.24 76.81 12.19
CA GLU A 118 -6.61 77.14 11.80
C GLU A 118 -6.73 78.60 11.34
N LEU A 119 -6.14 79.54 12.10
CA LEU A 119 -6.04 80.96 11.70
C LEU A 119 -5.27 81.15 10.39
N ASP A 120 -4.20 80.37 10.18
CA ASP A 120 -3.43 80.38 8.93
C ASP A 120 -4.27 79.87 7.73
N PHE A 121 -5.18 78.92 7.93
CA PHE A 121 -6.11 78.44 6.89
C PHE A 121 -7.27 79.41 6.66
N GLU A 122 -7.82 80.02 7.71
CA GLU A 122 -8.86 81.06 7.62
C GLU A 122 -8.39 82.29 6.85
N SER A 123 -7.15 82.73 7.10
CA SER A 123 -6.52 83.85 6.41
C SER A 123 -6.05 83.52 4.98
N GLY A 124 -6.09 82.24 4.57
CA GLY A 124 -5.58 81.77 3.29
C GLY A 124 -4.04 81.73 3.18
N LYS A 125 -3.32 81.94 4.29
CA LYS A 125 -1.86 81.84 4.35
C LYS A 125 -1.36 80.42 4.11
N LYS A 126 -2.15 79.40 4.51
CA LYS A 126 -1.95 78.00 4.14
C LYS A 126 -3.11 77.49 3.29
N THR A 127 -2.81 76.57 2.38
CA THR A 127 -3.81 75.90 1.55
C THR A 127 -3.54 74.39 1.51
N LEU A 128 -4.59 73.59 1.43
CA LEU A 128 -4.52 72.14 1.25
C LEU A 128 -5.05 71.83 -0.16
N LYS A 129 -4.33 71.03 -0.95
CA LYS A 129 -4.67 70.74 -2.35
C LYS A 129 -5.90 69.83 -2.55
N THR A 130 -6.61 69.46 -1.49
CA THR A 130 -7.75 68.54 -1.55
C THR A 130 -9.04 69.27 -1.92
N GLU A 131 -9.81 68.73 -2.86
CA GLU A 131 -11.16 69.20 -3.19
C GLU A 131 -12.04 69.15 -1.92
N SER A 132 -12.57 70.32 -1.53
CA SER A 132 -12.82 70.73 -0.14
C SER A 132 -14.05 70.12 0.53
N ARG A 133 -13.87 69.08 1.35
CA ARG A 133 -14.88 68.63 2.34
C ARG A 133 -14.55 68.97 3.79
N PHE A 134 -13.32 69.36 4.08
CA PHE A 134 -12.83 69.60 5.45
C PHE A 134 -13.01 71.06 5.89
N ASN A 135 -13.40 71.27 7.15
CA ASN A 135 -13.38 72.59 7.78
C ASN A 135 -11.94 73.05 8.09
N ASN A 136 -11.74 74.29 8.56
CA ASN A 136 -10.40 74.83 8.75
C ASN A 136 -9.63 74.14 9.89
N GLN A 137 -10.31 73.78 10.98
CA GLN A 137 -9.74 72.96 12.05
C GLN A 137 -9.27 71.58 11.55
N GLU A 138 -10.08 70.88 10.74
CA GLU A 138 -9.73 69.60 10.15
C GLU A 138 -8.54 69.73 9.17
N LYS A 139 -8.49 70.81 8.38
CA LYS A 139 -7.32 71.11 7.53
C LYS A 139 -6.07 71.36 8.36
N ALA A 140 -6.19 72.10 9.46
CA ALA A 140 -5.10 72.36 10.41
C ALA A 140 -4.56 71.06 11.00
N LEU A 141 -5.45 70.17 11.44
CA LEU A 141 -5.09 68.87 11.98
C LEU A 141 -4.46 67.95 10.93
N ILE A 142 -5.05 67.82 9.73
CA ILE A 142 -4.46 67.04 8.63
C ILE A 142 -3.06 67.58 8.28
N TYR A 143 -2.90 68.91 8.25
CA TYR A 143 -1.61 69.53 7.99
C TYR A 143 -0.58 69.19 9.07
N LEU A 144 -0.97 69.27 10.34
CA LEU A 144 -0.12 68.92 11.48
C LEU A 144 0.27 67.43 11.44
N LEU A 145 -0.68 66.54 11.21
CA LEU A 145 -0.43 65.10 11.06
C LEU A 145 0.54 64.80 9.92
N ASN A 146 0.35 65.43 8.75
CA ASN A 146 1.27 65.30 7.62
C ASN A 146 2.69 65.80 7.96
N GLN A 147 2.80 66.84 8.79
CA GLN A 147 4.10 67.34 9.24
C GLN A 147 4.75 66.34 10.21
N GLN A 148 4.04 65.93 11.25
CA GLN A 148 4.54 64.99 12.26
C GLN A 148 4.92 63.63 11.66
N GLU A 149 4.13 63.13 10.70
CA GLU A 149 4.45 61.90 9.97
C GLU A 149 5.73 62.03 9.16
N ARG A 150 5.93 63.14 8.44
CA ARG A 150 7.19 63.37 7.71
C ARG A 150 8.39 63.44 8.64
N ASP A 151 8.25 64.15 9.75
CA ASP A 151 9.31 64.30 10.75
C ASP A 151 9.65 62.93 11.38
N LEU A 152 8.64 62.11 11.67
CA LEU A 152 8.82 60.75 12.16
C LEU A 152 9.49 59.84 11.12
N LEU A 153 9.05 59.87 9.86
CA LEU A 153 9.65 59.11 8.77
C LEU A 153 11.15 59.41 8.60
N GLN A 154 11.51 60.70 8.67
CA GLN A 154 12.91 61.12 8.64
C GLN A 154 13.69 60.65 9.86
N THR A 155 13.08 60.71 11.05
CA THR A 155 13.70 60.26 12.30
C THR A 155 13.96 58.75 12.30
N LEU A 156 13.08 57.98 11.67
CA LEU A 156 13.24 56.53 11.51
C LEU A 156 14.19 56.16 10.36
N ASP A 157 14.68 57.14 9.58
CA ASP A 157 15.42 56.90 8.33
C ASP A 157 14.69 55.92 7.40
N TYR A 158 13.36 55.99 7.39
CA TYR A 158 12.49 55.06 6.67
C TYR A 158 12.72 53.57 7.02
N ASN A 159 13.36 53.27 8.16
CA ASN A 159 13.56 51.92 8.65
C ASN A 159 12.39 51.51 9.57
N PHE A 160 11.76 50.40 9.22
CA PHE A 160 10.65 49.79 9.95
C PHE A 160 11.00 48.38 10.44
N ASP A 161 12.30 48.05 10.55
CA ASP A 161 12.75 46.75 11.01
C ASP A 161 12.30 46.48 12.44
N LEU A 162 11.68 45.31 12.64
CA LEU A 162 11.22 44.88 13.94
C LEU A 162 12.29 44.09 14.68
N ASN A 163 12.68 44.55 15.87
CA ASN A 163 13.57 43.78 16.73
C ASN A 163 12.81 42.68 17.48
N LEU A 164 12.60 41.54 16.80
CA LEU A 164 11.89 40.38 17.37
C LEU A 164 12.55 39.82 18.63
N PHE A 165 13.88 39.95 18.76
CA PHE A 165 14.58 39.51 19.96
C PHE A 165 14.18 40.35 21.18
N HIS A 166 14.14 41.68 21.03
CA HIS A 166 13.72 42.55 22.11
C HIS A 166 12.25 42.34 22.47
N LEU A 167 11.39 42.14 21.46
CA LEU A 167 10.00 41.75 21.70
C LEU A 167 9.86 40.47 22.50
N GLU A 168 10.60 39.42 22.17
CA GLU A 168 10.61 38.20 22.98
C GLU A 168 10.99 38.47 24.43
N SER A 169 12.02 39.28 24.66
CA SER A 169 12.41 39.71 26.01
C SER A 169 11.28 40.44 26.73
N ILE A 170 10.57 41.34 26.03
CA ILE A 170 9.40 42.06 26.57
C ILE A 170 8.30 41.06 26.98
N PHE A 171 7.96 40.09 26.12
CA PHE A 171 6.95 39.08 26.44
C PHE A 171 7.39 38.17 27.61
N VAL A 172 8.66 37.78 27.70
CA VAL A 172 9.16 36.94 28.80
C VAL A 172 9.14 37.70 30.14
N ARG A 173 9.48 38.99 30.13
CA ARG A 173 9.55 39.82 31.34
C ARG A 173 8.18 40.31 31.82
N HIS A 174 7.32 40.69 30.88
CA HIS A 174 6.08 41.42 31.18
C HIS A 174 4.80 40.70 30.73
N GLY A 175 4.91 39.70 29.85
CA GLY A 175 3.77 38.94 29.36
C GLY A 175 3.27 37.90 30.36
N SER A 176 1.99 37.98 30.71
CA SER A 176 1.30 36.89 31.41
C SER A 176 0.99 35.73 30.46
N LYS A 177 0.63 34.56 31.00
CA LYS A 177 0.20 33.41 30.19
C LYS A 177 -1.01 33.75 29.31
N GLU A 178 -1.90 34.59 29.79
CA GLU A 178 -3.10 35.06 29.08
C GLU A 178 -2.72 36.02 27.95
N ILE A 179 -1.74 36.90 28.16
CA ILE A 179 -1.23 37.82 27.13
C ILE A 179 -0.57 37.02 26.00
N VAL A 180 0.33 36.09 26.34
CA VAL A 180 1.01 35.24 25.34
C VAL A 180 -0.02 34.42 24.56
N ARG A 181 -1.02 33.83 25.24
CA ARG A 181 -2.09 33.08 24.56
C ARG A 181 -2.89 33.95 23.58
N ALA A 182 -3.27 35.16 23.99
CA ALA A 182 -4.02 36.08 23.15
C ALA A 182 -3.19 36.55 21.94
N PHE A 183 -1.92 36.89 22.16
CA PHE A 183 -0.97 37.21 21.08
C PHE A 183 -0.89 36.08 20.05
N ILE A 184 -0.75 34.84 20.50
CA ILE A 184 -0.66 33.67 19.63
C ILE A 184 -1.93 33.48 18.81
N GLN A 185 -3.10 33.70 19.43
CA GLN A 185 -4.38 33.58 18.73
C GLN A 185 -4.47 34.60 17.59
N ASP A 186 -3.94 35.81 17.79
CA ASP A 186 -3.89 36.83 16.76
C ASP A 186 -2.80 36.53 15.71
N CYS A 187 -1.69 35.89 16.07
CA CYS A 187 -0.69 35.45 15.09
C CYS A 187 -1.19 34.34 14.16
N LEU A 188 -2.12 33.49 14.61
CA LEU A 188 -2.69 32.41 13.79
C LEU A 188 -3.48 32.94 12.57
N THR A 189 -3.86 34.22 12.55
CA THR A 189 -4.56 34.84 11.42
C THR A 189 -3.59 35.39 10.36
N LEU A 190 -2.27 35.35 10.59
CA LEU A 190 -1.27 35.81 9.63
C LEU A 190 -1.07 34.77 8.52
N HIS A 191 -1.30 35.17 7.26
CA HIS A 191 -1.21 34.29 6.09
C HIS A 191 0.04 34.51 5.20
N ASN A 192 0.97 35.39 5.61
CA ASN A 192 2.06 35.90 4.76
C ASN A 192 3.47 35.43 5.17
N HIS A 193 4.49 35.75 4.37
CA HIS A 193 5.91 35.42 4.62
C HIS A 193 6.43 35.88 6.00
N ASP A 194 5.89 36.98 6.55
CA ASP A 194 6.23 37.44 7.91
C ASP A 194 5.78 36.46 9.01
N ALA A 195 4.86 35.56 8.70
CA ALA A 195 4.38 34.55 9.65
C ALA A 195 5.51 33.63 10.12
N GLU A 196 6.58 33.39 9.34
CA GLU A 196 7.65 32.48 9.78
C GLU A 196 8.38 33.02 11.02
N ALA A 197 8.79 34.29 10.99
CA ALA A 197 9.51 34.91 12.09
C ALA A 197 8.62 35.09 13.34
N PHE A 198 7.36 35.48 13.14
CA PHE A 198 6.38 35.56 14.23
C PHE A 198 6.03 34.19 14.81
N ASN A 199 5.90 33.15 13.97
CA ASN A 199 5.66 31.79 14.42
C ASN A 199 6.85 31.23 15.19
N ALA A 200 8.08 31.52 14.75
CA ALA A 200 9.28 31.15 15.50
C ALA A 200 9.28 31.79 16.89
N MET A 201 9.02 33.10 16.97
CA MET A 201 8.87 33.82 18.24
C MET A 201 7.77 33.21 19.12
N ALA A 202 6.56 33.02 18.58
CA ALA A 202 5.43 32.40 19.29
C ALA A 202 5.77 30.99 19.78
N GLY A 203 6.52 30.22 18.98
CA GLY A 203 7.03 28.90 19.31
C GLY A 203 7.96 28.93 20.52
N PHE A 204 8.93 29.84 20.56
CA PHE A 204 9.83 29.98 21.71
C PHE A 204 9.12 30.50 22.96
N LEU A 205 8.16 31.42 22.83
CA LEU A 205 7.34 31.89 23.95
C LEU A 205 6.46 30.77 24.54
N THR A 206 6.17 29.70 23.79
CA THR A 206 5.37 28.56 24.25
C THR A 206 6.17 27.29 24.49
N LEU A 207 7.50 27.36 24.46
CA LEU A 207 8.36 26.18 24.54
C LEU A 207 8.08 25.31 25.78
N SER A 208 7.84 25.93 26.94
CA SER A 208 7.45 25.21 28.16
C SER A 208 6.16 24.39 28.00
N ASN A 209 5.14 24.96 27.37
CA ASN A 209 3.87 24.28 27.11
C ASN A 209 4.04 23.19 26.05
N PHE A 210 4.88 23.44 25.04
CA PHE A 210 5.25 22.46 24.04
C PHE A 210 5.93 21.24 24.69
N ILE A 211 6.91 21.44 25.59
CA ILE A 211 7.54 20.36 26.38
C ILE A 211 6.49 19.55 27.16
N GLN A 212 5.54 20.22 27.82
CA GLN A 212 4.48 19.51 28.56
C GLN A 212 3.59 18.68 27.62
N ARG A 213 3.28 19.18 26.43
CA ARG A 213 2.58 18.42 25.38
C ARG A 213 3.41 17.24 24.87
N MET A 214 4.72 17.37 24.77
CA MET A 214 5.60 16.24 24.44
C MET A 214 5.57 15.15 25.49
N LYS A 215 5.66 15.52 26.78
CA LYS A 215 5.53 14.57 27.90
C LYS A 215 4.15 13.89 27.91
N TYR A 216 3.10 14.66 27.65
CA TYR A 216 1.75 14.12 27.48
C TYR A 216 1.65 13.14 26.30
N ALA A 217 2.19 13.51 25.14
CA ALA A 217 2.23 12.64 23.97
C ALA A 217 3.00 11.35 24.27
N ALA A 218 4.17 11.45 24.93
CA ALA A 218 4.95 10.29 25.33
C ALA A 218 4.15 9.32 26.21
N ASN A 219 3.37 9.84 27.17
CA ASN A 219 2.49 9.02 27.98
C ASN A 219 1.40 8.34 27.13
N LEU A 220 0.78 9.07 26.21
CA LEU A 220 -0.19 8.48 25.27
C LEU A 220 0.47 7.35 24.45
N TYR A 221 1.66 7.59 23.87
CA TYR A 221 2.37 6.56 23.12
C TYR A 221 2.61 5.31 23.97
N ASN A 222 3.04 5.47 25.22
CA ASN A 222 3.22 4.35 26.14
C ASN A 222 1.90 3.59 26.41
N ASP A 223 0.80 4.31 26.63
CA ASP A 223 -0.51 3.73 26.88
C ASP A 223 -1.05 2.92 25.69
N PHE A 224 -0.64 3.29 24.47
CA PHE A 224 -0.97 2.58 23.23
C PHE A 224 0.11 1.56 22.79
N GLY A 225 1.14 1.32 23.59
CA GLY A 225 2.17 0.29 23.32
C GLY A 225 3.31 0.72 22.40
N TYR A 226 3.41 2.01 22.07
CA TYR A 226 4.49 2.60 21.28
C TYR A 226 5.67 2.99 22.17
N ILE A 227 6.37 1.99 22.71
CA ILE A 227 7.40 2.16 23.74
C ILE A 227 8.59 2.99 23.21
N ASP A 228 9.03 2.72 21.98
CA ASP A 228 10.19 3.39 21.38
C ASP A 228 9.91 4.87 21.09
N GLU A 229 8.73 5.19 20.54
CA GLU A 229 8.28 6.56 20.30
C GLU A 229 8.07 7.33 21.61
N SER A 230 7.50 6.66 22.63
CA SER A 230 7.34 7.23 23.97
C SER A 230 8.68 7.59 24.61
N SER A 231 9.65 6.67 24.55
CA SER A 231 11.01 6.88 25.06
C SER A 231 11.70 8.03 24.32
N THR A 232 11.62 8.04 23.00
CA THR A 232 12.18 9.10 22.14
C THR A 232 11.62 10.48 22.51
N LEU A 233 10.29 10.61 22.62
CA LEU A 233 9.64 11.86 23.00
C LEU A 233 9.98 12.30 24.43
N SER A 234 10.07 11.37 25.38
CA SER A 234 10.42 11.67 26.78
C SER A 234 11.85 12.19 26.90
N MET A 235 12.80 11.54 26.21
CA MET A 235 14.20 11.98 26.16
C MET A 235 14.31 13.36 25.51
N LEU A 236 13.62 13.57 24.39
CA LEU A 236 13.61 14.84 23.68
C LEU A 236 13.02 15.96 24.54
N ALA A 237 11.88 15.71 25.19
CA ALA A 237 11.26 16.67 26.10
C ALA A 237 12.20 17.06 27.24
N SER A 238 12.90 16.09 27.83
CA SER A 238 13.86 16.34 28.92
C SER A 238 15.09 17.12 28.44
N SER A 239 15.59 16.82 27.24
CA SER A 239 16.72 17.55 26.62
C SER A 239 16.37 19.02 26.37
N ILE A 240 15.18 19.26 25.81
CA ILE A 240 14.71 20.63 25.50
C ILE A 240 14.37 21.38 26.77
N GLU A 241 13.82 20.72 27.80
CA GLU A 241 13.51 21.36 29.10
C GLU A 241 14.76 21.95 29.76
N LEU A 242 15.90 21.26 29.69
CA LEU A 242 17.17 21.80 30.19
C LEU A 242 17.59 23.07 29.44
N GLN A 243 17.47 23.07 28.11
CA GLN A 243 17.79 24.23 27.27
C GLN A 243 16.79 25.37 27.44
N GLU A 244 15.51 25.06 27.63
CA GLU A 244 14.45 26.04 27.92
C GLU A 244 14.72 26.77 29.23
N HIS A 245 15.11 26.05 30.28
CA HIS A 245 15.48 26.67 31.55
C HIS A 245 16.70 27.59 31.40
N ALA A 246 17.71 27.18 30.64
CA ALA A 246 18.87 28.03 30.34
C ALA A 246 18.46 29.29 29.53
N LEU A 247 17.57 29.13 28.55
CA LEU A 247 17.04 30.21 27.73
C LEU A 247 16.23 31.22 28.57
N GLN A 248 15.34 30.73 29.43
CA GLN A 248 14.56 31.56 30.35
C GLN A 248 15.44 32.31 31.34
N ALA A 249 16.50 31.69 31.85
CA ALA A 249 17.45 32.33 32.73
C ALA A 249 18.18 33.49 32.02
N GLU A 250 18.56 33.31 30.76
CA GLU A 250 19.25 34.33 29.97
C GLU A 250 18.33 35.51 29.61
N PHE A 251 17.07 35.28 29.24
CA PHE A 251 16.10 36.35 29.00
C PHE A 251 15.80 37.19 30.26
N LYS A 252 15.86 36.56 31.44
CA LYS A 252 15.63 37.21 32.73
C LYS A 252 16.87 37.91 33.29
N ALA A 253 18.03 37.75 32.66
CA ALA A 253 19.23 38.48 33.04
C ALA A 253 19.00 40.00 32.84
N GLU A 254 19.65 40.81 33.69
CA GLU A 254 19.60 42.26 33.60
C GLU A 254 20.08 42.76 32.23
N LYS A 255 21.12 42.10 31.69
CA LYS A 255 21.65 42.31 30.35
C LYS A 255 21.67 40.98 29.60
N PRO A 256 20.61 40.66 28.84
CA PRO A 256 20.54 39.43 28.07
C PRO A 256 21.67 39.32 27.05
N ASP A 257 22.39 38.20 27.04
CA ASP A 257 23.37 37.90 26.00
C ASP A 257 22.66 37.39 24.74
N ILE A 258 22.58 38.27 23.74
CA ILE A 258 21.91 38.00 22.46
C ILE A 258 22.57 36.82 21.73
N GLU A 259 23.91 36.72 21.75
CA GLU A 259 24.64 35.65 21.07
C GLU A 259 24.35 34.31 21.73
N LYS A 260 24.34 34.27 23.07
CA LYS A 260 24.03 33.07 23.84
C LYS A 260 22.58 32.61 23.65
N ILE A 261 21.61 33.54 23.67
CA ILE A 261 20.20 33.22 23.39
C ILE A 261 20.05 32.66 21.98
N ASN A 262 20.64 33.30 20.97
CA ASN A 262 20.60 32.81 19.60
C ASN A 262 21.34 31.48 19.44
N GLY A 263 22.37 31.21 20.24
CA GLY A 263 23.01 29.90 20.38
C GLY A 263 22.03 28.83 20.87
N LEU A 264 21.39 29.06 22.02
CA LEU A 264 20.42 28.14 22.62
C LEU A 264 19.23 27.87 21.70
N LYS A 265 18.67 28.91 21.06
CA LYS A 265 17.59 28.75 20.07
C LYS A 265 18.01 27.87 18.90
N ARG A 266 19.22 28.08 18.35
CA ARG A 266 19.74 27.24 17.26
C ARG A 266 19.92 25.79 17.71
N GLU A 267 20.42 25.55 18.91
CA GLU A 267 20.56 24.21 19.47
C GLU A 267 19.20 23.52 19.64
N ILE A 268 18.22 24.22 20.25
CA ILE A 268 16.85 23.70 20.42
C ILE A 268 16.23 23.37 19.06
N SER A 269 16.32 24.29 18.09
CA SER A 269 15.80 24.08 16.74
C SER A 269 16.49 22.91 16.03
N ALA A 270 17.80 22.76 16.19
CA ALA A 270 18.55 21.65 15.58
C ALA A 270 18.15 20.29 16.20
N VAL A 271 18.08 20.21 17.53
CA VAL A 271 17.64 19.01 18.26
C VAL A 271 16.22 18.64 17.88
N LEU A 272 15.32 19.62 17.83
CA LEU A 272 13.95 19.44 17.37
C LEU A 272 13.91 18.91 15.94
N HIS A 273 14.59 19.57 15.00
CA HIS A 273 14.58 19.18 13.60
C HIS A 273 15.08 17.74 13.40
N GLU A 274 16.24 17.39 13.97
CA GLU A 274 16.82 16.05 13.83
C GLU A 274 15.89 14.96 14.38
N GLN A 275 15.38 15.15 15.59
CA GLN A 275 14.57 14.13 16.26
C GLN A 275 13.19 14.01 15.64
N LEU A 276 12.67 15.09 15.07
CA LEU A 276 11.41 15.06 14.37
C LEU A 276 11.47 14.41 13.01
N VAL A 277 12.59 14.54 12.28
CA VAL A 277 12.82 13.74 11.08
C VAL A 277 12.77 12.25 11.44
N LYS A 278 13.43 11.83 12.53
CA LYS A 278 13.39 10.45 13.03
C LYS A 278 11.98 10.02 13.39
N MET A 279 11.25 10.85 14.15
CA MET A 279 9.85 10.56 14.49
C MET A 279 8.96 10.46 13.25
N THR A 280 9.10 11.35 12.27
CA THR A 280 8.30 11.32 11.04
C THR A 280 8.45 9.99 10.29
N THR A 281 9.68 9.45 10.29
CA THR A 281 9.98 8.14 9.72
C THR A 281 9.40 7.02 10.57
N ALA A 282 9.48 7.08 11.90
CA ALA A 282 8.85 6.10 12.79
C ALA A 282 7.31 6.09 12.62
N LEU A 283 6.70 7.26 12.57
CA LEU A 283 5.25 7.45 12.43
C LEU A 283 4.72 7.09 11.03
N SER A 284 5.56 7.05 10.00
CA SER A 284 5.09 6.95 8.60
C SER A 284 4.27 5.71 8.31
N ASN A 285 4.47 4.66 9.11
CA ASN A 285 3.87 3.36 8.88
C ASN A 285 2.61 3.15 9.73
N ASN A 286 2.39 3.93 10.79
CA ASN A 286 1.31 3.72 11.74
C ASN A 286 0.34 4.91 11.80
N LEU A 287 -0.88 4.71 11.31
CA LEU A 287 -1.92 5.75 11.27
C LEU A 287 -2.31 6.25 12.67
N GLN A 288 -2.35 5.36 13.66
CA GLN A 288 -2.76 5.72 15.00
C GLN A 288 -1.69 6.51 15.74
N ALA A 289 -0.43 6.13 15.56
CA ALA A 289 0.71 6.93 16.02
C ALA A 289 0.66 8.36 15.44
N MET A 290 0.39 8.51 14.14
CA MET A 290 0.20 9.82 13.51
C MET A 290 -0.96 10.62 14.12
N ARG A 291 -2.09 9.98 14.46
CA ARG A 291 -3.22 10.64 15.10
C ARG A 291 -2.90 11.09 16.52
N ILE A 292 -2.18 10.30 17.32
CA ILE A 292 -1.68 10.71 18.63
C ILE A 292 -0.80 11.95 18.49
N PHE A 293 0.15 11.92 17.57
CA PHE A 293 1.03 13.06 17.30
C PHE A 293 0.22 14.30 16.93
N TYR A 294 -0.69 14.16 15.96
CA TYR A 294 -1.50 15.26 15.47
C TYR A 294 -2.36 15.86 16.58
N HIS A 295 -3.05 15.03 17.36
CA HIS A 295 -3.85 15.47 18.50
C HIS A 295 -3.01 16.23 19.55
N ALA A 296 -1.84 15.71 19.88
CA ALA A 296 -0.98 16.32 20.89
C ALA A 296 -0.42 17.67 20.45
N PHE A 297 -0.13 17.87 19.16
CA PHE A 297 0.65 19.02 18.68
C PHE A 297 -0.09 19.99 17.75
N ALA A 298 -1.22 19.61 17.15
CA ALA A 298 -2.00 20.51 16.28
C ALA A 298 -2.36 21.86 16.91
N PRO A 299 -2.70 21.94 18.22
CA PRO A 299 -2.97 23.24 18.85
C PRO A 299 -1.75 24.17 18.98
N GLN A 300 -0.52 23.68 18.77
CA GLN A 300 0.75 24.39 18.96
C GLN A 300 1.76 23.99 17.89
N ASN A 301 1.37 24.12 16.62
CA ASN A 301 2.19 23.69 15.49
C ASN A 301 3.29 24.70 15.10
N PHE A 302 3.48 25.80 15.82
CA PHE A 302 4.38 26.90 15.40
C PHE A 302 5.82 26.46 15.13
N LEU A 303 6.37 25.58 15.98
CA LEU A 303 7.72 25.04 15.80
C LEU A 303 7.77 23.89 14.77
N PHE A 304 6.62 23.34 14.36
CA PHE A 304 6.50 22.12 13.53
C PHE A 304 5.50 22.24 12.40
N SER A 305 5.25 23.44 11.88
CA SER A 305 4.13 23.69 10.96
C SER A 305 4.21 22.79 9.73
N ALA A 306 5.40 22.68 9.12
CA ALA A 306 5.65 21.82 7.97
C ALA A 306 5.46 20.32 8.29
N LEU A 307 5.92 19.88 9.47
CA LEU A 307 5.72 18.49 9.90
C LEU A 307 4.25 18.18 10.16
N MET A 308 3.55 19.08 10.86
CA MET A 308 2.14 18.93 11.16
C MET A 308 1.30 18.86 9.88
N GLN A 309 1.60 19.71 8.89
CA GLN A 309 0.99 19.62 7.56
C GLN A 309 1.29 18.29 6.86
N ASN A 310 2.52 17.78 6.98
CA ASN A 310 2.90 16.49 6.40
C ASN A 310 2.11 15.34 7.05
N VAL A 311 2.07 15.30 8.39
CA VAL A 311 1.32 14.30 9.17
C VAL A 311 -0.17 14.39 8.84
N GLU A 312 -0.75 15.58 8.82
CA GLU A 312 -2.17 15.80 8.45
C GLU A 312 -2.46 15.30 7.02
N THR A 313 -1.60 15.63 6.06
CA THR A 313 -1.74 15.18 4.67
C THR A 313 -1.68 13.65 4.57
N ARG A 314 -0.78 13.01 5.33
CA ARG A 314 -0.66 11.55 5.38
C ARG A 314 -1.87 10.89 6.04
N ILE A 315 -2.38 11.46 7.12
CA ILE A 315 -3.63 11.02 7.77
C ILE A 315 -4.76 11.08 6.75
N LYS A 316 -5.00 12.24 6.13
CA LYS A 316 -6.05 12.41 5.10
C LYS A 316 -5.89 11.45 3.93
N LYS A 317 -4.67 11.25 3.43
CA LYS A 317 -4.38 10.31 2.33
C LYS A 317 -4.68 8.86 2.72
N ARG A 318 -4.29 8.44 3.92
CA ARG A 318 -4.60 7.09 4.42
C ARG A 318 -6.09 6.91 4.67
N GLU A 319 -6.75 7.87 5.28
CA GLU A 319 -8.21 7.84 5.48
C GLU A 319 -8.97 7.79 4.14
N ALA A 320 -8.52 8.52 3.13
CA ALA A 320 -9.03 8.43 1.76
C ALA A 320 -8.75 7.08 1.07
N THR A 321 -7.87 6.26 1.63
CA THR A 321 -7.68 4.86 1.16
C THR A 321 -8.77 3.96 1.72
N PHE A 322 -9.25 4.25 2.93
CA PHE A 322 -10.28 3.50 3.66
C PHE A 322 -11.65 4.19 3.61
N THR A 323 -12.06 4.64 2.43
CA THR A 323 -13.41 5.22 2.29
C THR A 323 -14.47 4.14 2.20
N LYS A 324 -15.68 4.50 2.61
CA LYS A 324 -16.87 3.65 2.50
C LYS A 324 -17.03 3.08 1.09
N GLU A 325 -16.93 3.93 0.07
CA GLU A 325 -17.11 3.53 -1.33
C GLU A 325 -16.07 2.50 -1.77
N LYS A 326 -14.82 2.64 -1.32
CA LYS A 326 -13.75 1.68 -1.67
C LYS A 326 -13.95 0.34 -0.97
N ILE A 327 -14.34 0.35 0.31
CA ILE A 327 -14.61 -0.87 1.07
C ILE A 327 -15.82 -1.60 0.46
N GLU A 328 -16.91 -0.89 0.17
CA GLU A 328 -18.11 -1.44 -0.47
C GLU A 328 -17.85 -1.92 -1.92
N ALA A 329 -16.95 -1.28 -2.66
CA ALA A 329 -16.57 -1.73 -4.00
C ALA A 329 -15.62 -2.94 -3.98
N THR A 330 -14.87 -3.15 -2.89
CA THR A 330 -13.85 -4.20 -2.79
C THR A 330 -14.41 -5.48 -2.18
N PHE A 331 -15.33 -5.39 -1.21
CA PHE A 331 -15.79 -6.52 -0.42
C PHE A 331 -17.29 -6.80 -0.59
N MET A 332 -17.69 -8.03 -0.29
CA MET A 332 -19.12 -8.39 -0.18
C MET A 332 -19.80 -7.54 0.90
N ALA A 333 -21.10 -7.28 0.73
CA ALA A 333 -21.85 -6.32 1.55
C ALA A 333 -21.75 -6.60 3.07
N ASP A 334 -21.78 -7.87 3.48
CA ASP A 334 -21.68 -8.29 4.88
C ASP A 334 -20.28 -8.07 5.47
N ILE A 335 -19.22 -8.32 4.70
CA ILE A 335 -17.83 -8.00 5.08
C ILE A 335 -17.64 -6.49 5.15
N ALA A 336 -18.09 -5.76 4.14
CA ALA A 336 -17.97 -4.31 4.05
C ALA A 336 -18.65 -3.63 5.24
N GLU A 337 -19.90 -4.00 5.56
CA GLU A 337 -20.65 -3.49 6.71
C GLU A 337 -19.86 -3.68 8.01
N LYS A 338 -19.36 -4.88 8.27
CA LYS A 338 -18.64 -5.19 9.52
C LYS A 338 -17.28 -4.51 9.61
N CYS A 339 -16.59 -4.32 8.48
CA CYS A 339 -15.36 -3.51 8.42
C CYS A 339 -15.64 -2.05 8.76
N LEU A 340 -16.72 -1.47 8.22
CA LEU A 340 -17.11 -0.08 8.48
C LEU A 340 -17.56 0.12 9.93
N ASP A 341 -18.36 -0.81 10.46
CA ASP A 341 -18.74 -0.82 11.88
C ASP A 341 -17.50 -0.85 12.77
N LEU A 342 -16.53 -1.72 12.46
CA LEU A 342 -15.30 -1.85 13.23
C LEU A 342 -14.46 -0.58 13.18
N MET A 343 -14.32 0.03 12.00
CA MET A 343 -13.61 1.30 11.85
C MET A 343 -14.29 2.44 12.62
N LYS A 344 -15.63 2.50 12.61
CA LYS A 344 -16.39 3.50 13.35
C LYS A 344 -16.19 3.35 14.86
N VAL A 345 -16.35 2.13 15.37
CA VAL A 345 -16.18 1.82 16.80
C VAL A 345 -14.75 2.12 17.24
N GLU A 346 -13.77 1.77 16.41
CA GLU A 346 -12.38 2.11 16.69
C GLU A 346 -12.21 3.63 16.79
N SER A 347 -12.75 4.41 15.85
CA SER A 347 -12.71 5.87 15.92
C SER A 347 -13.31 6.40 17.22
N GLU A 348 -14.46 5.87 17.65
CA GLU A 348 -15.12 6.26 18.90
C GLU A 348 -14.30 5.88 20.14
N ILE A 349 -13.70 4.69 20.19
CA ILE A 349 -12.78 4.28 21.27
C ILE A 349 -11.60 5.24 21.34
N TRP A 350 -11.04 5.60 20.19
CA TRP A 350 -9.91 6.52 20.10
C TRP A 350 -10.26 7.91 20.59
N GLU A 351 -11.36 8.49 20.12
CA GLU A 351 -11.82 9.81 20.56
C GLU A 351 -12.11 9.84 22.07
N ASN A 352 -12.72 8.78 22.60
CA ASN A 352 -12.98 8.64 24.03
C ASN A 352 -11.69 8.57 24.86
N ARG A 353 -10.69 7.81 24.41
CA ARG A 353 -9.38 7.70 25.08
C ARG A 353 -8.60 9.01 25.04
N LEU A 354 -8.63 9.73 23.93
CA LEU A 354 -7.97 11.03 23.81
C LEU A 354 -8.65 12.11 24.67
N SER A 355 -9.97 12.01 24.84
CA SER A 355 -10.75 12.98 25.61
C SER A 355 -10.73 12.72 27.12
N ASN A 356 -10.49 11.49 27.55
CA ASN A 356 -10.64 11.08 28.95
C ASN A 356 -9.39 10.37 29.49
N LYS A 357 -8.55 11.11 30.23
CA LYS A 357 -7.27 10.62 30.78
C LYS A 357 -7.40 9.40 31.71
N ASP A 358 -8.57 9.22 32.33
CA ASP A 358 -8.84 8.12 33.26
C ASP A 358 -9.52 6.91 32.59
N ALA A 359 -9.78 6.95 31.28
CA ALA A 359 -10.41 5.83 30.55
C ALA A 359 -9.47 4.63 30.35
N ASN A 360 -8.27 4.66 30.91
CA ASN A 360 -7.31 3.57 30.76
C ASN A 360 -7.82 2.27 31.40
N LYS A 361 -7.94 1.26 30.52
CA LYS A 361 -8.01 -0.18 30.82
C LYS A 361 -9.26 -0.68 31.55
N ASN A 362 -10.41 -0.03 31.39
CA ASN A 362 -11.63 -0.77 31.70
C ASN A 362 -11.86 -1.77 30.57
N GLU A 363 -11.40 -3.02 30.73
CA GLU A 363 -11.72 -4.11 29.80
C GLU A 363 -13.23 -4.33 29.64
N ASN A 364 -14.02 -3.75 30.55
CA ASN A 364 -15.48 -3.71 30.49
C ASN A 364 -16.04 -2.52 29.68
N ASP A 365 -15.20 -1.76 28.95
CA ASP A 365 -15.69 -0.75 28.01
C ASP A 365 -16.58 -1.44 26.96
N PRO A 366 -17.87 -1.05 26.85
CA PRO A 366 -18.81 -1.66 25.91
C PRO A 366 -18.31 -1.59 24.46
N ASN A 367 -17.54 -0.56 24.09
CA ASN A 367 -16.99 -0.44 22.75
C ASN A 367 -15.86 -1.46 22.50
N ILE A 368 -15.03 -1.75 23.50
CA ILE A 368 -13.98 -2.80 23.38
C ILE A 368 -14.64 -4.18 23.26
N ALA A 369 -15.68 -4.45 24.06
CA ALA A 369 -16.43 -5.70 23.95
C ALA A 369 -17.11 -5.84 22.57
N PHE A 370 -17.68 -4.75 22.06
CA PHE A 370 -18.29 -4.71 20.73
C PHE A 370 -17.26 -4.89 19.61
N GLN A 371 -16.08 -4.25 19.71
CA GLN A 371 -14.95 -4.43 18.79
C GLN A 371 -14.53 -5.90 18.71
N ARG A 372 -14.34 -6.58 19.85
CA ARG A 372 -14.02 -8.01 19.88
C ARG A 372 -15.11 -8.86 19.23
N GLY A 373 -16.38 -8.49 19.43
CA GLY A 373 -17.54 -9.11 18.78
C GLY A 373 -17.49 -8.98 17.25
N LEU A 374 -17.15 -7.79 16.74
CA LEU A 374 -17.00 -7.52 15.31
C LEU A 374 -15.83 -8.28 14.69
N ILE A 375 -14.66 -8.29 15.34
CA ILE A 375 -13.49 -9.07 14.88
C ILE A 375 -13.84 -10.56 14.82
N LYS A 376 -14.55 -11.08 15.82
CA LYS A 376 -15.01 -12.47 15.83
C LYS A 376 -16.00 -12.75 14.69
N ALA A 377 -16.94 -11.84 14.43
CA ALA A 377 -17.88 -11.98 13.32
C ALA A 377 -17.17 -11.95 11.95
N LEU A 378 -16.24 -11.00 11.76
CA LEU A 378 -15.42 -10.92 10.54
C LEU A 378 -14.58 -12.18 10.36
N LYS A 379 -13.98 -12.71 11.43
CA LYS A 379 -13.25 -13.98 11.39
C LYS A 379 -14.13 -15.11 10.89
N ILE A 380 -15.36 -15.23 11.40
CA ILE A 380 -16.32 -16.26 10.96
C ILE A 380 -16.67 -16.08 9.48
N ILE A 381 -17.00 -14.86 9.04
CA ILE A 381 -17.37 -14.61 7.63
C ILE A 381 -16.18 -14.87 6.69
N LEU A 382 -14.99 -14.40 7.05
CA LEU A 382 -13.79 -14.56 6.24
C LEU A 382 -13.36 -16.01 6.18
N LEU A 383 -13.29 -16.73 7.30
CA LEU A 383 -12.77 -18.10 7.31
C LEU A 383 -13.81 -19.16 6.92
N GLU A 384 -15.09 -18.96 7.21
CA GLU A 384 -16.10 -20.01 6.98
C GLU A 384 -16.93 -19.77 5.71
N LYS A 385 -17.02 -18.52 5.25
CA LYS A 385 -17.97 -18.13 4.18
C LYS A 385 -17.34 -17.47 2.97
N SER A 386 -16.07 -17.07 3.03
CA SER A 386 -15.41 -16.34 1.95
C SER A 386 -14.52 -17.23 1.10
N SER A 387 -14.25 -16.79 -0.13
CA SER A 387 -13.26 -17.45 -1.00
C SER A 387 -11.83 -17.03 -0.63
N ILE A 388 -10.84 -17.80 -1.10
CA ILE A 388 -9.41 -17.49 -0.93
C ILE A 388 -9.06 -16.15 -1.55
N ALA A 389 -9.66 -15.85 -2.71
CA ALA A 389 -9.47 -14.57 -3.39
C ALA A 389 -9.87 -13.40 -2.50
N ILE A 390 -11.03 -13.50 -1.84
CA ILE A 390 -11.52 -12.47 -0.90
C ILE A 390 -10.60 -12.35 0.31
N MET A 391 -10.14 -13.46 0.88
CA MET A 391 -9.21 -13.44 2.03
C MET A 391 -7.87 -12.78 1.67
N ARG A 392 -7.31 -13.08 0.49
CA ARG A 392 -6.08 -12.43 0.01
C ARG A 392 -6.29 -10.94 -0.24
N GLN A 393 -7.43 -10.55 -0.83
CA GLN A 393 -7.80 -9.14 -0.99
C GLN A 393 -7.90 -8.45 0.36
N PHE A 394 -8.54 -9.10 1.35
CA PHE A 394 -8.66 -8.59 2.72
C PHE A 394 -7.29 -8.36 3.36
N VAL A 395 -6.42 -9.37 3.36
CA VAL A 395 -5.04 -9.27 3.86
C VAL A 395 -4.31 -8.11 3.17
N ASN A 396 -4.33 -8.06 1.84
CA ASN A 396 -3.62 -7.03 1.10
C ASN A 396 -4.13 -5.61 1.39
N TYR A 397 -5.43 -5.46 1.59
CA TYR A 397 -6.08 -4.18 1.84
C TYR A 397 -5.86 -3.71 3.29
N PHE A 398 -5.91 -4.62 4.27
CA PHE A 398 -5.89 -4.30 5.70
C PHE A 398 -4.55 -4.59 6.42
N LYS A 399 -3.51 -5.07 5.72
CA LYS A 399 -2.21 -5.41 6.33
C LYS A 399 -1.55 -4.30 7.15
N ASP A 400 -1.84 -3.03 6.84
CA ASP A 400 -1.26 -1.86 7.52
C ASP A 400 -2.29 -1.12 8.40
N VAL A 401 -3.39 -1.80 8.76
CA VAL A 401 -4.54 -1.21 9.48
C VAL A 401 -4.65 -1.87 10.86
N PRO A 402 -4.19 -1.19 11.93
CA PRO A 402 -4.00 -1.83 13.25
C PRO A 402 -5.21 -2.58 13.82
N PRO A 403 -6.47 -2.09 13.69
CA PRO A 403 -7.66 -2.83 14.15
C PRO A 403 -7.81 -4.24 13.56
N PHE A 404 -7.18 -4.51 12.42
CA PHE A 404 -7.28 -5.78 11.71
C PHE A 404 -6.01 -6.63 11.82
N GLU A 405 -4.94 -6.16 12.47
CA GLU A 405 -3.62 -6.81 12.46
C GLU A 405 -3.69 -8.28 12.90
N GLN A 406 -4.31 -8.56 14.05
CA GLN A 406 -4.49 -9.94 14.55
C GLN A 406 -5.31 -10.81 13.61
N LEU A 407 -6.33 -10.23 12.97
CA LEU A 407 -7.18 -10.94 12.02
C LEU A 407 -6.43 -11.24 10.73
N VAL A 408 -5.64 -10.27 10.23
CA VAL A 408 -4.77 -10.42 9.06
C VAL A 408 -3.71 -11.49 9.29
N GLU A 409 -3.05 -11.48 10.45
CA GLU A 409 -2.07 -12.50 10.82
C GLU A 409 -2.71 -13.89 10.82
N HIS A 410 -3.87 -14.03 11.46
CA HIS A 410 -4.58 -15.30 11.52
C HIS A 410 -5.03 -15.78 10.13
N ILE A 411 -5.56 -14.89 9.27
CA ILE A 411 -5.91 -15.25 7.89
C ILE A 411 -4.67 -15.66 7.11
N ASN A 412 -3.53 -14.99 7.29
CA ASN A 412 -2.27 -15.39 6.66
C ASN A 412 -1.80 -16.78 7.09
N GLN A 413 -1.95 -17.13 8.37
CA GLN A 413 -1.66 -18.47 8.86
C GLN A 413 -2.55 -19.52 8.17
N GLU A 414 -3.86 -19.27 8.05
CA GLU A 414 -4.79 -20.16 7.36
C GLU A 414 -4.50 -20.26 5.84
N LEU A 415 -4.18 -19.14 5.18
CA LEU A 415 -3.77 -19.13 3.78
C LEU A 415 -2.47 -19.91 3.55
N THR A 416 -1.53 -19.83 4.50
CA THR A 416 -0.28 -20.60 4.46
C THR A 416 -0.56 -22.09 4.65
N HIS A 417 -1.45 -22.45 5.59
CA HIS A 417 -1.85 -23.83 5.79
C HIS A 417 -2.57 -24.40 4.56
N PHE A 418 -3.49 -23.64 3.95
CA PHE A 418 -4.13 -24.01 2.69
C PHE A 418 -3.11 -24.24 1.57
N ALA A 419 -2.12 -23.37 1.44
CA ALA A 419 -1.07 -23.50 0.42
C ALA A 419 -0.15 -24.70 0.66
N ALA A 420 0.12 -25.03 1.93
CA ALA A 420 0.92 -26.19 2.32
C ALA A 420 0.19 -27.53 2.15
N ASN A 421 -1.15 -27.52 2.05
CA ASN A 421 -1.96 -28.71 1.97
C ASN A 421 -1.61 -29.57 0.72
N PRO A 422 -1.44 -30.90 0.86
CA PRO A 422 -1.09 -31.80 -0.23
C PRO A 422 -2.02 -31.71 -1.44
N MET A 423 -3.31 -31.46 -1.20
CA MET A 423 -4.30 -31.35 -2.26
C MET A 423 -4.11 -30.07 -3.09
N THR A 424 -3.77 -28.95 -2.45
CA THR A 424 -3.43 -27.70 -3.14
C THR A 424 -2.18 -27.89 -4.00
N LYS A 425 -1.15 -28.53 -3.44
CA LYS A 425 0.07 -28.88 -4.18
C LYS A 425 -0.21 -29.82 -5.36
N ALA A 426 -1.08 -30.81 -5.18
CA ALA A 426 -1.48 -31.75 -6.23
C ALA A 426 -2.18 -31.04 -7.40
N ILE A 427 -3.12 -30.13 -7.11
CA ILE A 427 -3.79 -29.31 -8.14
C ILE A 427 -2.77 -28.42 -8.87
N GLU A 428 -1.81 -27.83 -8.16
CA GLU A 428 -0.76 -27.01 -8.79
C GLU A 428 0.15 -27.85 -9.69
N LYS A 429 0.54 -29.07 -9.27
CA LYS A 429 1.29 -29.98 -10.14
C LYS A 429 0.51 -30.39 -11.39
N ILE A 430 -0.81 -30.53 -11.30
CA ILE A 430 -1.66 -30.73 -12.51
C ILE A 430 -1.61 -29.48 -13.40
N ARG A 431 -1.62 -28.27 -12.83
CA ARG A 431 -1.47 -27.02 -13.59
C ARG A 431 -0.12 -26.96 -14.31
N GLU A 432 0.97 -27.20 -13.60
CA GLU A 432 2.32 -27.26 -14.18
C GLU A 432 2.38 -28.26 -15.34
N PHE A 433 1.76 -29.43 -15.17
CA PHE A 433 1.65 -30.42 -16.24
C PHE A 433 0.85 -29.89 -17.43
N ALA A 434 -0.31 -29.27 -17.18
CA ALA A 434 -1.19 -28.70 -18.21
C ALA A 434 -0.49 -27.63 -19.04
N GLU A 435 0.30 -26.76 -18.41
CA GLU A 435 1.05 -25.68 -19.05
C GLU A 435 2.15 -26.19 -19.99
N ARG A 436 2.68 -27.39 -19.75
CA ARG A 436 3.67 -28.05 -20.62
C ARG A 436 3.07 -28.68 -21.87
N GLN A 437 1.74 -28.75 -21.98
CA GLN A 437 1.07 -29.38 -23.13
C GLN A 437 0.81 -28.38 -24.26
N HIS A 438 0.61 -28.91 -25.47
CA HIS A 438 0.17 -28.12 -26.64
C HIS A 438 -1.36 -27.94 -26.66
N SER A 439 -1.85 -26.92 -27.37
CA SER A 439 -3.29 -26.70 -27.61
C SER A 439 -3.81 -27.81 -28.55
N PRO A 440 -5.00 -28.40 -28.31
CA PRO A 440 -6.07 -27.99 -27.38
C PRO A 440 -5.99 -28.58 -25.96
N HIS A 441 -5.05 -29.49 -25.69
CA HIS A 441 -4.98 -30.20 -24.42
C HIS A 441 -4.69 -29.29 -23.22
N ARG A 442 -3.84 -28.27 -23.43
CA ARG A 442 -3.55 -27.24 -22.42
C ARG A 442 -4.81 -26.56 -21.90
N GLU A 443 -5.69 -26.08 -22.78
CA GLU A 443 -6.89 -25.33 -22.40
C GLU A 443 -7.90 -26.21 -21.65
N ASN A 444 -8.10 -27.45 -22.10
CA ASN A 444 -8.97 -28.41 -21.45
C ASN A 444 -8.49 -28.77 -20.03
N LEU A 445 -7.18 -29.00 -19.87
CA LEU A 445 -6.59 -29.31 -18.57
C LEU A 445 -6.58 -28.09 -17.63
N LEU A 446 -6.33 -26.88 -18.14
CA LEU A 446 -6.44 -25.66 -17.34
C LEU A 446 -7.88 -25.39 -16.88
N THR A 447 -8.88 -25.70 -17.72
CA THR A 447 -10.30 -25.62 -17.33
C THR A 447 -10.61 -26.61 -16.22
N PHE A 448 -10.10 -27.85 -16.31
CA PHE A 448 -10.22 -28.84 -15.25
C PHE A 448 -9.55 -28.40 -13.94
N VAL A 449 -8.35 -27.83 -14.02
CA VAL A 449 -7.64 -27.26 -12.86
C VAL A 449 -8.47 -26.17 -12.20
N ALA A 450 -9.05 -25.26 -12.98
CA ALA A 450 -9.90 -24.19 -12.44
C ALA A 450 -11.14 -24.75 -11.72
N GLU A 451 -11.82 -25.75 -12.31
CA GLU A 451 -12.98 -26.41 -11.71
C GLU A 451 -12.61 -27.10 -10.38
N LYS A 452 -11.50 -27.85 -10.36
CA LYS A 452 -11.04 -28.57 -9.16
C LYS A 452 -10.51 -27.61 -8.09
N THR A 453 -9.87 -26.51 -8.47
CA THR A 453 -9.49 -25.45 -7.55
C THR A 453 -10.73 -24.89 -6.86
N ALA A 454 -11.75 -24.48 -7.61
CA ALA A 454 -12.98 -23.91 -7.05
C ALA A 454 -13.71 -24.90 -6.11
N LYS A 455 -13.78 -26.18 -6.50
CA LYS A 455 -14.39 -27.23 -5.66
C LYS A 455 -13.57 -27.50 -4.39
N TRP A 456 -12.24 -27.53 -4.48
CA TRP A 456 -11.35 -27.71 -3.34
C TRP A 456 -11.45 -26.56 -2.35
N GLU A 457 -11.41 -25.31 -2.84
CA GLU A 457 -11.60 -24.12 -2.01
C GLU A 457 -12.94 -24.19 -1.25
N SER A 458 -14.04 -24.56 -1.92
CA SER A 458 -15.34 -24.70 -1.26
C SER A 458 -15.37 -25.83 -0.22
N PHE A 459 -14.65 -26.93 -0.47
CA PHE A 459 -14.61 -28.08 0.42
C PHE A 459 -13.79 -27.82 1.68
N PHE A 460 -12.60 -27.24 1.51
CA PHE A 460 -11.65 -26.94 2.59
C PHE A 460 -12.31 -26.11 3.70
N TYR A 461 -13.07 -25.08 3.33
CA TYR A 461 -13.73 -24.22 4.32
C TYR A 461 -14.97 -24.83 4.97
N LYS A 462 -15.71 -25.70 4.28
CA LYS A 462 -16.89 -26.35 4.87
C LYS A 462 -16.54 -27.43 5.89
N ASN A 463 -15.39 -28.09 5.74
CA ASN A 463 -15.09 -29.32 6.48
C ASN A 463 -13.89 -29.22 7.44
N GLY A 464 -13.18 -28.09 7.43
CA GLY A 464 -11.99 -27.90 8.25
C GLY A 464 -10.80 -28.75 7.80
N ASN A 465 -9.61 -28.40 8.29
CA ASN A 465 -8.32 -28.76 7.70
C ASN A 465 -7.99 -30.25 7.50
N GLU A 466 -8.63 -31.21 8.18
CA GLU A 466 -8.01 -32.54 8.29
C GLU A 466 -8.94 -33.76 8.22
N ARG A 467 -10.21 -33.68 8.64
CA ARG A 467 -10.98 -34.92 8.87
C ARG A 467 -11.55 -35.58 7.61
N ASN A 468 -11.71 -34.84 6.52
CA ASN A 468 -12.35 -35.34 5.30
C ASN A 468 -11.49 -35.22 4.03
N ALA A 469 -10.21 -34.81 4.12
CA ALA A 469 -9.30 -34.73 2.98
C ALA A 469 -9.17 -36.05 2.18
N PRO A 470 -9.12 -37.25 2.80
CA PRO A 470 -9.01 -38.51 2.07
C PRO A 470 -10.18 -38.77 1.10
N LEU A 471 -11.38 -38.25 1.41
CA LEU A 471 -12.56 -38.39 0.57
C LEU A 471 -12.48 -37.56 -0.72
N TYR A 472 -11.59 -36.57 -0.79
CA TYR A 472 -11.44 -35.68 -1.94
C TYR A 472 -10.20 -35.99 -2.79
N GLU A 473 -9.19 -36.66 -2.21
CA GLU A 473 -7.95 -37.07 -2.88
C GLU A 473 -8.20 -38.07 -4.02
N GLU A 474 -8.92 -39.17 -3.74
CA GLU A 474 -9.24 -40.21 -4.73
C GLU A 474 -10.08 -39.64 -5.91
N PRO A 475 -11.12 -38.82 -5.67
CA PRO A 475 -11.85 -38.12 -6.74
C PRO A 475 -11.03 -37.13 -7.58
N LEU A 476 -9.90 -36.62 -7.10
CA LEU A 476 -9.03 -35.77 -7.92
C LEU A 476 -8.21 -36.62 -8.89
N ALA A 477 -7.46 -37.58 -8.35
CA ALA A 477 -6.52 -38.38 -9.12
C ALA A 477 -7.26 -39.14 -10.23
N GLU A 478 -8.38 -39.79 -9.90
CA GLU A 478 -9.19 -40.53 -10.88
C GLU A 478 -9.80 -39.60 -11.94
N ALA A 479 -10.40 -38.47 -11.53
CA ALA A 479 -10.96 -37.52 -12.49
C ALA A 479 -9.88 -36.91 -13.41
N PHE A 480 -8.67 -36.68 -12.90
CA PHE A 480 -7.54 -36.22 -13.71
C PHE A 480 -7.14 -37.31 -14.73
N TYR A 481 -7.04 -38.56 -14.29
CA TYR A 481 -6.71 -39.67 -15.19
C TYR A 481 -7.75 -39.88 -16.28
N GLU A 482 -9.04 -39.84 -15.94
CA GLU A 482 -10.14 -39.89 -16.91
C GLU A 482 -10.05 -38.76 -17.94
N LYS A 483 -9.65 -37.54 -17.52
CA LYS A 483 -9.41 -36.44 -18.46
C LYS A 483 -8.25 -36.74 -19.42
N LEU A 484 -7.17 -37.34 -18.94
CA LEU A 484 -6.06 -37.78 -19.81
C LEU A 484 -6.53 -38.82 -20.83
N LEU A 485 -7.37 -39.78 -20.42
CA LEU A 485 -7.90 -40.83 -21.30
C LEU A 485 -8.89 -40.28 -22.33
N THR A 486 -9.76 -39.36 -21.91
CA THR A 486 -10.80 -38.78 -22.77
C THR A 486 -10.20 -37.94 -23.90
N ALA A 487 -9.03 -37.35 -23.68
CA ALA A 487 -8.29 -36.60 -24.70
C ALA A 487 -7.80 -37.49 -25.86
N ASN A 488 -7.78 -38.83 -25.69
CA ASN A 488 -7.41 -39.82 -26.71
C ASN A 488 -6.05 -39.54 -27.37
N ALA A 489 -5.08 -39.09 -26.57
CA ALA A 489 -3.80 -38.55 -27.03
C ALA A 489 -2.64 -39.29 -26.35
N TRP A 490 -1.83 -40.01 -27.15
CA TRP A 490 -0.72 -40.84 -26.67
C TRP A 490 0.38 -40.02 -26.00
N ASP A 491 0.70 -38.90 -26.60
CA ASP A 491 1.65 -37.93 -26.12
C ASP A 491 1.29 -37.45 -24.70
N LEU A 492 0.01 -37.30 -24.35
CA LEU A 492 -0.36 -36.91 -22.98
C LEU A 492 -0.01 -37.96 -21.91
N LEU A 493 -0.28 -39.25 -22.15
CA LEU A 493 0.08 -40.30 -21.19
C LEU A 493 1.60 -40.47 -21.08
N SER A 494 2.30 -40.37 -22.20
CA SER A 494 3.76 -40.40 -22.27
C SER A 494 4.38 -39.21 -21.54
N ASN A 495 3.89 -38.00 -21.82
CA ASN A 495 4.30 -36.76 -21.17
C ASN A 495 4.02 -36.81 -19.67
N PHE A 496 2.88 -37.38 -19.26
CA PHE A 496 2.58 -37.56 -17.84
C PHE A 496 3.59 -38.50 -17.18
N SER A 497 3.93 -39.63 -17.82
CA SER A 497 4.98 -40.54 -17.32
C SER A 497 6.34 -39.84 -17.16
N ASN A 498 6.70 -38.97 -18.10
CA ASN A 498 7.92 -38.16 -18.03
C ASN A 498 7.84 -37.05 -16.98
N PHE A 499 6.62 -36.61 -16.63
CA PHE A 499 6.37 -35.63 -15.58
C PHE A 499 6.38 -36.25 -14.18
N VAL A 500 6.06 -37.54 -14.01
CA VAL A 500 6.01 -38.21 -12.68
C VAL A 500 7.21 -37.91 -11.76
N PRO A 501 8.48 -37.86 -12.23
CA PRO A 501 9.59 -37.47 -11.37
C PRO A 501 9.44 -36.09 -10.71
N SER A 502 8.76 -35.12 -11.33
CA SER A 502 8.49 -33.80 -10.71
C SER A 502 7.49 -33.86 -9.55
N LEU A 503 6.73 -34.95 -9.44
CA LEU A 503 5.84 -35.23 -8.30
C LEU A 503 6.60 -35.81 -7.09
N SER A 504 7.87 -36.22 -7.28
CA SER A 504 8.65 -36.90 -6.22
C SER A 504 9.26 -35.96 -5.18
N GLU A 505 9.13 -34.65 -5.36
CA GLU A 505 9.59 -33.62 -4.40
C GLU A 505 8.73 -33.58 -3.12
N ASP A 506 7.52 -34.14 -3.13
CA ASP A 506 6.56 -34.11 -2.01
C ASP A 506 5.86 -35.47 -1.90
N GLU A 507 6.19 -36.24 -0.85
CA GLU A 507 5.72 -37.63 -0.68
C GLU A 507 4.20 -37.72 -0.56
N GLU A 508 3.57 -36.73 0.08
CA GLU A 508 2.11 -36.64 0.25
C GLU A 508 1.40 -36.31 -1.07
N THR A 509 1.92 -35.38 -1.88
CA THR A 509 1.39 -35.18 -3.25
C THR A 509 1.55 -36.44 -4.10
N ARG A 510 2.67 -37.14 -3.97
CA ARG A 510 2.91 -38.38 -4.72
C ARG A 510 1.94 -39.49 -4.34
N SER A 511 1.56 -39.62 -3.07
CA SER A 511 0.59 -40.65 -2.65
C SER A 511 -0.78 -40.45 -3.28
N ILE A 512 -1.21 -39.20 -3.49
CA ILE A 512 -2.48 -38.87 -4.19
C ILE A 512 -2.48 -39.45 -5.61
N PHE A 513 -1.37 -39.34 -6.34
CA PHE A 513 -1.28 -39.83 -7.72
C PHE A 513 -0.81 -41.29 -7.84
N ALA A 514 -0.47 -41.99 -6.75
CA ALA A 514 0.21 -43.28 -6.81
C ALA A 514 -0.57 -44.34 -7.63
N ALA A 515 -1.88 -44.43 -7.43
CA ALA A 515 -2.74 -45.36 -8.18
C ALA A 515 -2.73 -45.05 -9.69
N VAL A 516 -2.86 -43.78 -10.04
CA VAL A 516 -2.87 -43.28 -11.42
C VAL A 516 -1.52 -43.47 -12.10
N ILE A 517 -0.41 -43.20 -11.40
CA ILE A 517 0.95 -43.42 -11.89
C ILE A 517 1.16 -44.90 -12.22
N ASN A 518 0.80 -45.79 -11.30
CA ASN A 518 0.95 -47.23 -11.49
C ASN A 518 0.08 -47.74 -12.64
N ARG A 519 -1.16 -47.25 -12.76
CA ARG A 519 -2.07 -47.58 -13.87
C ARG A 519 -1.53 -47.08 -15.21
N ASN A 520 -1.06 -45.83 -15.28
CA ASN A 520 -0.46 -45.28 -16.49
C ASN A 520 0.78 -46.05 -16.92
N LYS A 521 1.67 -46.38 -15.98
CA LYS A 521 2.87 -47.19 -16.25
C LYS A 521 2.50 -48.57 -16.79
N ARG A 522 1.50 -49.23 -16.20
CA ARG A 522 0.99 -50.51 -16.68
C ARG A 522 0.43 -50.39 -18.11
N ASN A 523 -0.36 -49.37 -18.38
CA ASN A 523 -1.00 -49.17 -19.69
C ASN A 523 0.04 -48.84 -20.77
N LEU A 524 0.98 -47.92 -20.50
CA LEU A 524 2.09 -47.64 -21.40
C LEU A 524 2.92 -48.90 -21.68
N LYS A 525 3.21 -49.72 -20.66
CA LYS A 525 3.90 -50.99 -20.82
C LYS A 525 3.14 -51.95 -21.73
N ILE A 526 1.83 -52.11 -21.52
CA ILE A 526 0.95 -52.90 -22.39
C ILE A 526 1.04 -52.37 -23.83
N PHE A 527 1.05 -51.06 -24.03
CA PHE A 527 1.11 -50.47 -25.37
C PHE A 527 2.45 -50.66 -26.06
N THR A 528 3.56 -50.48 -25.35
CA THR A 528 4.91 -50.53 -25.94
C THR A 528 5.46 -51.93 -26.07
N GLU A 529 5.08 -52.85 -25.18
CA GLU A 529 5.58 -54.23 -25.16
C GLU A 529 4.59 -55.23 -25.78
N HIS A 530 3.46 -54.76 -26.35
CA HIS A 530 2.52 -55.64 -27.02
C HIS A 530 3.16 -56.31 -28.25
N GLU A 531 2.77 -57.55 -28.52
CA GLU A 531 3.27 -58.32 -29.67
C GLU A 531 2.95 -57.65 -31.02
N VAL A 532 1.90 -56.81 -31.07
CA VAL A 532 1.57 -55.98 -32.24
C VAL A 532 2.64 -54.94 -32.52
N VAL A 533 3.22 -54.32 -31.48
CA VAL A 533 4.34 -53.38 -31.65
C VAL A 533 5.57 -54.09 -32.16
N THR A 534 5.89 -55.27 -31.61
CA THR A 534 6.98 -56.11 -32.10
C THR A 534 6.79 -56.47 -33.58
N ALA A 535 5.57 -56.77 -34.01
CA ALA A 535 5.27 -57.05 -35.42
C ALA A 535 5.43 -55.80 -36.32
N ILE A 536 5.01 -54.62 -35.84
CA ILE A 536 5.22 -53.34 -36.54
C ILE A 536 6.72 -52.99 -36.61
N ASP A 537 7.51 -53.28 -35.57
CA ASP A 537 8.96 -53.08 -35.56
C ASP A 537 9.65 -54.00 -36.58
N GLN A 538 9.28 -55.28 -36.61
CA GLN A 538 9.78 -56.23 -37.62
C GLN A 538 9.42 -55.78 -39.05
N MET A 539 8.25 -55.18 -39.23
CA MET A 539 7.84 -54.60 -40.51
C MET A 539 8.72 -53.40 -40.90
N ALA A 540 9.08 -52.55 -39.94
CA ALA A 540 9.99 -51.44 -40.15
C ALA A 540 11.41 -51.90 -40.52
N ASP A 541 11.94 -52.90 -39.81
CA ASP A 541 13.26 -53.51 -40.09
C ASP A 541 13.30 -54.15 -41.49
N PHE A 542 12.21 -54.79 -41.89
CA PHE A 542 12.04 -55.30 -43.25
C PHE A 542 12.05 -54.17 -44.28
N GLY A 543 11.38 -53.04 -44.02
CA GLY A 543 11.42 -51.86 -44.89
C GLY A 543 12.82 -51.27 -45.05
N ASN A 544 13.58 -51.22 -43.96
CA ASN A 544 14.97 -50.73 -43.96
C ASN A 544 15.93 -51.61 -44.75
N THR A 545 15.65 -52.91 -44.83
CA THR A 545 16.44 -53.90 -45.57
C THR A 545 15.93 -54.15 -47.00
N ALA A 546 14.80 -53.55 -47.38
CA ALA A 546 14.23 -53.70 -48.71
C ALA A 546 15.09 -52.99 -49.77
N THR A 547 15.46 -53.71 -50.83
CA THR A 547 16.26 -53.19 -51.95
C THR A 547 15.46 -52.32 -52.93
N SER A 548 14.12 -52.41 -52.89
CA SER A 548 13.23 -51.58 -53.73
C SER A 548 12.91 -50.28 -53.03
N ALA A 549 13.35 -49.15 -53.60
CA ALA A 549 13.08 -47.81 -53.09
C ALA A 549 11.57 -47.56 -52.90
N ARG A 550 10.74 -48.05 -53.82
CA ARG A 550 9.27 -47.91 -53.77
C ARG A 550 8.63 -48.71 -52.61
N LYS A 551 9.12 -49.92 -52.33
CA LYS A 551 8.65 -50.72 -51.18
C LYS A 551 9.11 -50.14 -49.86
N LYS A 552 10.35 -49.66 -49.81
CA LYS A 552 10.90 -48.96 -48.66
C LYS A 552 10.05 -47.73 -48.32
N GLU A 553 9.77 -46.88 -49.31
CA GLU A 553 8.93 -45.68 -49.14
C GLU A 553 7.50 -46.03 -48.67
N ALA A 554 6.88 -47.08 -49.23
CA ALA A 554 5.56 -47.54 -48.81
C ALA A 554 5.54 -48.01 -47.35
N ILE A 555 6.56 -48.77 -46.92
CA ILE A 555 6.69 -49.25 -45.53
C ILE A 555 7.02 -48.09 -44.57
N GLU A 556 7.92 -47.18 -44.97
CA GLU A 556 8.27 -45.98 -44.21
C GLU A 556 7.05 -45.08 -43.97
N LYS A 557 6.07 -45.08 -44.90
CA LYS A 557 4.80 -44.38 -44.74
C LYS A 557 3.76 -45.17 -43.92
N LEU A 558 3.70 -46.49 -44.10
CA LEU A 558 2.69 -47.37 -43.49
C LEU A 558 2.96 -47.64 -42.00
N VAL A 559 4.21 -47.87 -41.62
CA VAL A 559 4.60 -48.17 -40.22
C VAL A 559 4.15 -47.07 -39.24
N PRO A 560 4.41 -45.77 -39.48
CA PRO A 560 3.92 -44.70 -38.61
C PRO A 560 2.39 -44.68 -38.50
N GLN A 561 1.67 -44.94 -39.59
CA GLN A 561 0.20 -44.95 -39.58
C GLN A 561 -0.36 -46.12 -38.77
N LEU A 562 0.24 -47.31 -38.89
CA LEU A 562 -0.11 -48.48 -38.08
C LEU A 562 0.17 -48.23 -36.59
N ARG A 563 1.28 -47.57 -36.24
CA ARG A 563 1.55 -47.20 -34.84
C ARG A 563 0.48 -46.25 -34.30
N VAL A 564 0.10 -45.23 -35.07
CA VAL A 564 -0.94 -44.27 -34.68
C VAL A 564 -2.30 -44.97 -34.51
N GLN A 565 -2.67 -45.88 -35.40
CA GLN A 565 -3.94 -46.62 -35.28
C GLN A 565 -3.92 -47.64 -34.12
N TRP A 566 -2.78 -48.31 -33.88
CA TRP A 566 -2.60 -49.17 -32.71
C TRP A 566 -2.76 -48.38 -31.41
N GLN A 567 -2.15 -47.20 -31.32
CA GLN A 567 -2.30 -46.29 -30.19
C GLN A 567 -3.77 -45.93 -29.96
N LYS A 568 -4.49 -45.49 -30.99
CA LYS A 568 -5.93 -45.14 -30.89
C LYS A 568 -6.79 -46.30 -30.38
N LEU A 569 -6.58 -47.51 -30.91
CA LEU A 569 -7.30 -48.70 -30.48
C LEU A 569 -7.02 -49.03 -29.01
N CYS A 570 -5.75 -49.00 -28.64
CA CYS A 570 -5.28 -49.19 -27.28
C CYS A 570 -5.90 -48.21 -26.28
N PHE A 571 -6.02 -46.93 -26.65
CA PHE A 571 -6.66 -45.91 -25.83
C PHE A 571 -8.13 -46.21 -25.55
N GLU A 572 -8.87 -46.58 -26.60
CA GLU A 572 -10.29 -46.89 -26.46
C GLU A 572 -10.52 -48.10 -25.55
N LEU A 573 -9.63 -49.11 -25.61
CA LEU A 573 -9.71 -50.31 -24.77
C LEU A 573 -9.45 -50.06 -23.27
N ILE A 574 -8.68 -49.04 -22.92
CA ILE A 574 -8.37 -48.74 -21.51
C ILE A 574 -9.33 -47.73 -20.87
N LYS A 575 -10.33 -47.25 -21.62
CA LYS A 575 -11.37 -46.39 -21.05
C LYS A 575 -12.22 -47.17 -20.05
N PRO A 576 -12.79 -46.51 -19.03
CA PRO A 576 -13.73 -47.14 -18.11
C PRO A 576 -14.92 -47.79 -18.84
N GLU A 577 -15.41 -47.14 -19.90
CA GLU A 577 -16.49 -47.60 -20.76
C GLU A 577 -16.06 -47.50 -22.23
N PRO A 578 -15.44 -48.56 -22.79
CA PRO A 578 -15.06 -48.59 -24.20
C PRO A 578 -16.29 -48.56 -25.12
N ASP A 579 -16.26 -47.76 -26.18
CA ASP A 579 -17.32 -47.77 -27.19
C ASP A 579 -17.11 -48.93 -28.18
N ASP A 580 -17.92 -49.99 -28.04
CA ASP A 580 -17.86 -51.18 -28.88
C ASP A 580 -17.97 -50.87 -30.38
N SER A 581 -18.82 -49.92 -30.77
CA SER A 581 -19.01 -49.56 -32.17
C SER A 581 -17.75 -48.88 -32.72
N LYS A 582 -17.15 -48.00 -31.92
CA LYS A 582 -15.90 -47.32 -32.25
C LYS A 582 -14.70 -48.27 -32.26
N LEU A 583 -14.65 -49.22 -31.34
CA LEU A 583 -13.63 -50.29 -31.32
C LEU A 583 -13.68 -51.13 -32.59
N GLN A 584 -14.88 -51.54 -33.04
CA GLN A 584 -15.02 -52.30 -34.29
C GLN A 584 -14.61 -51.47 -35.52
N ALA A 585 -14.96 -50.19 -35.56
CA ALA A 585 -14.51 -49.28 -36.61
C ALA A 585 -12.97 -49.13 -36.64
N MET A 586 -12.35 -48.89 -35.49
CA MET A 586 -10.88 -48.80 -35.37
C MET A 586 -10.18 -50.10 -35.77
N LYS A 587 -10.75 -51.26 -35.43
CA LYS A 587 -10.25 -52.56 -35.88
C LYS A 587 -10.29 -52.69 -37.40
N SER A 588 -11.42 -52.35 -38.02
CA SER A 588 -11.56 -52.37 -39.48
C SER A 588 -10.52 -51.45 -40.12
N GLU A 589 -10.42 -50.21 -39.66
CA GLU A 589 -9.43 -49.24 -40.16
C GLU A 589 -7.99 -49.76 -40.03
N PHE A 590 -7.65 -50.42 -38.91
CA PHE A 590 -6.33 -51.00 -38.71
C PHE A 590 -6.04 -52.13 -39.70
N VAL A 591 -7.00 -53.03 -39.92
CA VAL A 591 -6.89 -54.16 -40.86
C VAL A 591 -6.82 -53.64 -42.31
N ASP A 592 -7.66 -52.67 -42.66
CA ASP A 592 -7.67 -52.05 -43.99
C ASP A 592 -6.35 -51.34 -44.27
N LEU A 593 -5.82 -50.63 -43.27
CA LEU A 593 -4.50 -49.99 -43.36
C LEU A 593 -3.39 -51.04 -43.55
N LEU A 594 -3.41 -52.14 -42.80
CA LEU A 594 -2.43 -53.23 -42.93
C LEU A 594 -2.45 -53.85 -44.33
N ARG A 595 -3.61 -53.88 -44.99
CA ARG A 595 -3.82 -54.44 -46.33
C ARG A 595 -3.60 -53.45 -47.48
N SER A 596 -3.48 -52.16 -47.18
CA SER A 596 -3.44 -51.07 -48.17
C SER A 596 -2.28 -51.16 -49.18
N GLU A 597 -1.13 -51.72 -48.79
CA GLU A 597 0.06 -51.83 -49.63
C GLU A 597 0.29 -53.25 -50.18
N ASN A 598 -0.70 -54.15 -50.04
CA ASN A 598 -0.55 -55.56 -50.42
C ASN A 598 -0.17 -55.75 -51.90
N GLU A 599 -0.77 -54.98 -52.82
CA GLU A 599 -0.46 -55.09 -54.24
C GLU A 599 0.98 -54.65 -54.56
N LEU A 600 1.45 -53.57 -53.95
CA LEU A 600 2.80 -53.01 -54.14
C LEU A 600 3.88 -53.90 -53.51
N MET A 601 3.59 -54.45 -52.33
CA MET A 601 4.44 -55.45 -51.67
C MET A 601 4.59 -56.72 -52.51
N ASN A 602 3.58 -57.05 -53.32
CA ASN A 602 3.57 -58.18 -54.25
C ASN A 602 4.26 -57.90 -55.62
N GLN A 603 4.52 -56.65 -56.00
CA GLN A 603 4.99 -56.28 -57.37
C GLN A 603 6.45 -56.65 -57.70
N HIS A 604 7.35 -56.78 -56.72
CA HIS A 604 8.70 -57.32 -56.96
C HIS A 604 8.88 -58.63 -56.22
N ARG A 605 8.50 -59.71 -56.90
CA ARG A 605 8.67 -61.09 -56.47
C ARG A 605 9.81 -61.74 -57.26
N ASP A 606 11.00 -61.15 -57.26
CA ASP A 606 12.24 -61.86 -57.69
C ASP A 606 13.09 -62.40 -56.52
N PRO A 607 12.42 -62.88 -55.45
CA PRO A 607 12.84 -64.10 -54.74
C PRO A 607 12.10 -65.37 -55.21
N PHE A 608 11.17 -65.25 -56.17
CA PHE A 608 10.50 -66.39 -56.81
C PHE A 608 11.52 -67.38 -57.40
N TRP A 609 12.66 -66.90 -57.91
CA TRP A 609 13.73 -67.76 -58.43
C TRP A 609 14.61 -68.43 -57.37
N GLN A 610 14.75 -67.90 -56.15
CA GLN A 610 15.41 -68.64 -55.05
C GLN A 610 14.50 -69.74 -54.47
N ILE A 611 13.19 -69.54 -54.56
CA ILE A 611 12.17 -70.56 -54.26
C ILE A 611 12.16 -71.63 -55.36
N VAL A 612 12.30 -71.28 -56.64
CA VAL A 612 12.46 -72.23 -57.76
C VAL A 612 13.80 -72.98 -57.70
N ALA A 613 14.90 -72.34 -57.27
CA ALA A 613 16.20 -73.00 -57.08
C ALA A 613 16.19 -74.02 -55.93
N ASN A 614 15.49 -73.71 -54.82
CA ASN A 614 15.26 -74.66 -53.72
C ASN A 614 14.27 -75.78 -54.12
N PHE A 615 13.35 -75.51 -55.05
CA PHE A 615 12.50 -76.53 -55.70
C PHE A 615 13.29 -77.46 -56.66
N LEU A 616 14.33 -76.96 -57.35
CA LEU A 616 15.18 -77.76 -58.26
C LEU A 616 16.25 -78.58 -57.52
N LEU A 617 16.82 -78.06 -56.43
CA LEU A 617 17.72 -78.81 -55.53
C LEU A 617 16.99 -79.94 -54.77
N ALA A 618 15.69 -79.77 -54.50
CA ALA A 618 14.83 -80.82 -53.96
C ALA A 618 14.50 -81.95 -54.96
N LEU A 619 14.80 -81.78 -56.25
CA LEU A 619 14.47 -82.74 -57.32
C LEU A 619 15.67 -83.52 -57.88
N THR A 620 16.88 -83.39 -57.32
CA THR A 620 18.05 -84.17 -57.76
C THR A 620 18.78 -84.87 -56.61
N GLY A 621 18.27 -86.05 -56.21
CA GLY A 621 19.05 -87.23 -55.79
C GLY A 621 19.98 -87.23 -54.56
N ILE A 622 20.46 -86.10 -54.03
CA ILE A 622 21.47 -86.07 -52.95
C ILE A 622 20.85 -85.76 -51.57
N GLY A 623 19.65 -85.17 -51.52
CA GLY A 623 18.90 -84.91 -50.27
C GLY A 623 18.37 -86.16 -49.54
N ALA A 624 18.33 -87.31 -50.21
CA ALA A 624 17.89 -88.58 -49.61
C ALA A 624 18.85 -89.14 -48.54
N LEU A 625 20.15 -88.80 -48.62
CA LEU A 625 21.17 -89.31 -47.68
C LEU A 625 21.16 -88.56 -46.33
N ALA A 626 20.82 -87.27 -46.31
CA ALA A 626 20.69 -86.51 -45.06
C ALA A 626 19.44 -86.93 -44.25
N ILE A 627 18.38 -87.37 -44.95
CA ILE A 627 17.15 -87.87 -44.34
C ILE A 627 17.38 -89.27 -43.76
N ALA A 628 18.13 -90.16 -44.43
CA ALA A 628 18.53 -91.46 -43.87
C ALA A 628 19.34 -91.32 -42.55
N GLY A 629 20.25 -90.35 -42.47
CA GLY A 629 21.03 -90.07 -41.26
C GLY A 629 20.18 -89.58 -40.09
N LYS A 630 19.14 -88.78 -40.34
CA LYS A 630 18.22 -88.28 -39.31
C LYS A 630 17.16 -89.31 -38.88
N THR A 631 16.87 -90.28 -39.75
CA THR A 631 15.91 -91.38 -39.50
C THR A 631 16.51 -92.49 -38.62
N LEU A 632 17.84 -92.67 -38.63
CA LEU A 632 18.54 -93.56 -37.69
C LEU A 632 18.60 -92.98 -36.27
N TYR A 633 18.60 -91.65 -36.12
CA TYR A 633 18.65 -90.98 -34.81
C TYR A 633 17.28 -90.89 -34.12
N SER A 634 16.18 -90.93 -34.87
CA SER A 634 14.81 -90.88 -34.34
C SER A 634 14.21 -92.24 -33.96
N GLY A 635 14.90 -93.35 -34.24
CA GLY A 635 14.54 -94.69 -33.75
C GLY A 635 14.68 -94.90 -32.24
N VAL A 636 15.30 -93.95 -31.51
CA VAL A 636 15.69 -94.11 -30.09
C VAL A 636 14.73 -93.44 -29.10
N LYS A 637 13.74 -92.64 -29.54
CA LYS A 637 12.73 -92.07 -28.64
C LYS A 637 11.33 -92.20 -29.21
N HIS A 638 10.61 -93.23 -28.79
CA HIS A 638 9.22 -93.52 -29.15
C HIS A 638 8.23 -92.43 -28.65
N GLN A 639 8.15 -91.31 -29.34
CA GLN A 639 6.99 -90.40 -29.28
C GLN A 639 6.33 -90.31 -30.64
N LYS A 640 5.01 -90.59 -30.66
CA LYS A 640 4.15 -90.47 -31.85
C LYS A 640 4.00 -88.99 -32.21
N LEU A 641 4.67 -88.57 -33.28
CA LEU A 641 4.38 -87.31 -33.97
C LEU A 641 3.35 -87.59 -35.07
N SER A 642 2.23 -86.85 -35.06
CA SER A 642 1.24 -86.89 -36.14
C SER A 642 1.72 -86.03 -37.32
N ILE A 643 1.43 -86.48 -38.54
CA ILE A 643 1.88 -85.90 -39.81
C ILE A 643 1.39 -84.44 -40.02
N ASN A 644 0.42 -83.96 -39.23
CA ASN A 644 0.01 -82.56 -39.22
C ASN A 644 1.04 -81.60 -38.60
N SER A 645 2.13 -82.11 -38.01
CA SER A 645 3.20 -81.28 -37.42
C SER A 645 4.42 -81.06 -38.33
N CYS A 646 4.41 -81.49 -39.60
CA CYS A 646 5.60 -81.40 -40.48
C CYS A 646 5.37 -80.84 -41.90
N LEU A 647 4.15 -80.45 -42.28
CA LEU A 647 3.89 -79.91 -43.62
C LEU A 647 3.41 -78.46 -43.53
N PHE A 648 4.31 -77.56 -43.94
CA PHE A 648 4.16 -76.12 -43.97
C PHE A 648 3.09 -75.72 -45.00
N PHE A 649 1.81 -75.78 -44.61
CA PHE A 649 0.82 -74.77 -45.01
C PHE A 649 1.14 -73.43 -44.34
N ALA A 650 2.41 -73.04 -44.32
CA ALA A 650 2.82 -71.83 -43.67
C ALA A 650 2.55 -70.68 -44.62
N LYS A 651 1.46 -69.98 -44.31
CA LYS A 651 1.35 -68.52 -44.44
C LYS A 651 2.77 -67.92 -44.41
N THR A 652 3.11 -67.10 -45.42
CA THR A 652 4.43 -66.44 -45.51
C THR A 652 4.81 -65.82 -44.17
N ALA A 653 6.08 -65.68 -43.77
CA ALA A 653 6.39 -65.06 -42.46
C ALA A 653 5.68 -63.70 -42.27
N SER A 654 5.46 -62.95 -43.36
CA SER A 654 4.59 -61.78 -43.43
C SER A 654 3.09 -62.09 -43.26
N GLN A 655 2.49 -63.05 -43.98
CA GLN A 655 1.09 -63.48 -43.74
C GLN A 655 0.89 -64.19 -42.40
N LYS A 656 1.87 -64.90 -41.87
CA LYS A 656 1.83 -65.54 -40.56
C LYS A 656 1.99 -64.49 -39.47
N ASN A 657 2.74 -63.41 -39.70
CA ASN A 657 2.79 -62.25 -38.83
C ASN A 657 1.50 -61.41 -38.96
N ILE A 658 0.97 -61.19 -40.15
CA ILE A 658 -0.30 -60.47 -40.39
C ILE A 658 -1.47 -61.25 -39.79
N GLU A 659 -1.57 -62.55 -40.05
CA GLU A 659 -2.64 -63.41 -39.52
C GLU A 659 -2.42 -63.74 -38.03
N SER A 660 -1.18 -63.76 -37.53
CA SER A 660 -0.91 -63.79 -36.09
C SER A 660 -1.24 -62.46 -35.42
N VAL A 661 -1.03 -61.32 -36.07
CA VAL A 661 -1.43 -59.99 -35.57
C VAL A 661 -2.95 -59.86 -35.62
N GLU A 662 -3.62 -60.34 -36.68
CA GLU A 662 -5.08 -60.42 -36.79
C GLU A 662 -5.66 -61.36 -35.71
N GLU A 663 -5.14 -62.59 -35.52
CA GLU A 663 -5.56 -63.50 -34.44
C GLU A 663 -5.33 -62.89 -33.04
N LYS A 664 -4.20 -62.20 -32.83
CA LYS A 664 -3.88 -61.57 -31.53
C LYS A 664 -4.76 -60.36 -31.25
N ILE A 665 -5.05 -59.51 -32.25
CA ILE A 665 -5.99 -58.39 -32.12
C ILE A 665 -7.41 -58.90 -31.83
N ILE A 666 -7.83 -59.99 -32.49
CA ILE A 666 -9.10 -60.65 -32.19
C ILE A 666 -9.11 -61.17 -30.74
N SER A 667 -8.01 -61.75 -30.25
CA SER A 667 -7.90 -62.29 -28.88
C SER A 667 -7.78 -61.24 -27.76
N VAL A 668 -7.32 -60.03 -28.03
CA VAL A 668 -7.17 -58.94 -27.03
C VAL A 668 -8.52 -58.28 -26.68
N THR A 669 -9.57 -58.57 -27.46
CA THR A 669 -10.88 -57.92 -27.35
C THR A 669 -12.03 -58.89 -27.12
N ALA A 670 -11.74 -60.18 -26.96
CA ALA A 670 -12.62 -61.20 -26.43
C ALA A 670 -12.28 -61.41 -24.95
#